data_AF-A0A4Q1SQX9-F1
#
_entry.id   AF-A0A4Q1SQX9-F1
#
_cell.length_a   1.000
_cell.length_b   1.000
_cell.length_c   1.000
_cell.angle_alpha   90.00
_cell.angle_beta   90.00
_cell.angle_gamma   90.00
#
_symmetry.space_group_name_H-M   'P 1'
#
loop_
_entity.id
_entity.type
_entity.pdbx_description
1 polymer ?
#
loop_
_entity_poly.entity_id
_entity_poly.type
_entity_poly.pdbx_seq_one_letter_code
_entity_poly.pdbx_strand_id
1 'polypeptide(L)'
;MRKRFCALVCTLALLMSPVSANNVLAADQEFVGEDNEKLVLTLISPESKNIVTNKLDIEFELSYSGEPITYDDVEEGLYTVTSKEGRIVGNYGGSFLIEDFTLTKPGETEIEIEVERLVQEDDEGDDFEPLDDSITITLNYYNMESAGAEFTTPFQTGKKVTAFNGNVLLEFPVGSFITNSYDTQTIAPEQTLHFKVENSMERLNSGVTPSDGYSFRSPSYFISDGTNDNDNNFSKPGKITLSFAGSGIAKDVAMYNISIARLTENGQWYPIGGYVDSKKSTVSATIPSFGTYAVIYSFKTYRDLENWAAPALMSLAYKGIVEATGSNGLLRDNLASPINRYDYTVMISKAMNWSPVPYDSYFADISDAHYSSIGKKQVNTLKVIGQSNVDQTLKITFGDTLSLPAETFHTHISKGDTPDVIARKIAAEATKIINITREYNITSTGNEVIFTSIDKENKGQITLTMEKVTNTPIAMHNLTAGNGNTPGTAFYSVTNNVYASSTLITITDNDIEEDEAGNNANKDVVEFTVQTDSHDTAASVLQKIKEKAQLAGLDDYYNISISGNQISFISKNPANVNIRANARSNTDNSVRDNTTISYGEPPNSIGSNRNSNNYIMAALVNGLIQGKRTDSSGRNYFDPDGHLSREEAAVIVARALQLKVSSYTEKDLESLNSQLNKTYTDYVQISNWAKPFVVAVTKAGIMKGESNMFKPQNRLEYQEAATLVYRIMLEKDLFGK
;
A
#
# COMPACT_ATOMS: atom_id res chain seq x y z
N MET A 1 -59.04 -3.95 19.40
CA MET A 1 -57.99 -3.05 19.92
C MET A 1 -56.57 -3.63 19.83
N ARG A 2 -56.30 -4.91 20.14
CA ARG A 2 -54.93 -5.49 20.15
C ARG A 2 -54.04 -5.23 18.90
N LYS A 3 -54.60 -5.19 17.68
CA LYS A 3 -53.83 -4.89 16.44
C LYS A 3 -53.27 -3.46 16.31
N ARG A 4 -53.63 -2.51 17.18
CA ARG A 4 -53.07 -1.14 17.16
C ARG A 4 -51.93 -0.91 18.15
N PHE A 5 -51.64 -1.86 19.04
CA PHE A 5 -50.56 -1.70 20.03
C PHE A 5 -49.18 -2.07 19.47
N CYS A 6 -49.06 -3.15 18.69
CA CYS A 6 -47.80 -3.52 18.02
C CYS A 6 -47.28 -2.42 17.07
N ALA A 7 -48.17 -1.70 16.39
CA ALA A 7 -47.77 -0.58 15.54
C ALA A 7 -47.16 0.58 16.34
N LEU A 8 -47.64 0.84 17.56
CA LEU A 8 -47.13 1.92 18.40
C LEU A 8 -45.72 1.60 18.95
N VAL A 9 -45.49 0.35 19.35
CA VAL A 9 -44.17 -0.11 19.85
C VAL A 9 -43.12 -0.07 18.75
N CYS A 10 -43.43 -0.56 17.53
CA CYS A 10 -42.50 -0.46 16.39
C CYS A 10 -42.23 0.99 15.92
N THR A 11 -43.08 1.97 16.26
CA THR A 11 -42.85 3.38 15.89
C THR A 11 -42.03 4.13 16.95
N LEU A 12 -41.98 3.64 18.20
CA LEU A 12 -41.24 4.30 19.27
C LEU A 12 -39.72 4.02 19.24
N ALA A 13 -39.31 2.87 18.71
CA ALA A 13 -37.90 2.52 18.48
C ALA A 13 -37.21 3.42 17.41
N LEU A 14 -37.99 4.16 16.61
CA LEU A 14 -37.49 5.10 15.59
C LEU A 14 -37.31 6.53 16.10
N LEU A 15 -37.55 6.78 17.40
CA LEU A 15 -37.39 8.10 18.04
C LEU A 15 -36.38 8.12 19.18
N MET A 16 -35.70 7.00 19.45
CA MET A 16 -34.51 7.04 20.30
C MET A 16 -33.36 7.65 19.50
N SER A 17 -32.82 8.76 20.02
CA SER A 17 -31.49 9.26 19.64
C SER A 17 -30.48 8.11 19.69
N PRO A 18 -29.48 8.04 18.79
CA PRO A 18 -28.55 6.93 18.73
C PRO A 18 -27.92 6.71 20.10
N VAL A 19 -28.22 5.55 20.70
CA VAL A 19 -27.59 5.12 21.95
C VAL A 19 -26.12 4.90 21.61
N SER A 20 -25.24 5.74 22.15
CA SER A 20 -23.80 5.60 21.96
C SER A 20 -23.34 4.24 22.50
N ALA A 21 -22.33 3.63 21.87
CA ALA A 21 -21.80 2.35 22.32
C ALA A 21 -21.40 2.36 23.81
N ASN A 22 -20.87 3.48 24.31
CA ASN A 22 -20.54 3.70 25.72
C ASN A 22 -21.74 3.57 26.69
N ASN A 23 -22.98 3.75 26.21
CA ASN A 23 -24.20 3.54 27.01
C ASN A 23 -24.72 2.09 26.93
N VAL A 24 -24.25 1.30 25.95
CA VAL A 24 -24.57 -0.13 25.82
C VAL A 24 -23.59 -0.98 26.63
N LEU A 25 -22.32 -0.54 26.69
CA LEU A 25 -21.23 -1.18 27.43
C LEU A 25 -21.11 -0.72 28.89
N ALA A 26 -22.16 -0.08 29.45
CA ALA A 26 -22.18 0.25 30.87
C ALA A 26 -22.18 -1.05 31.69
N ALA A 27 -21.33 -1.12 32.72
CA ALA A 27 -21.11 -2.34 33.48
C ALA A 27 -22.34 -2.74 34.31
N ASP A 28 -23.07 -3.76 33.86
CA ASP A 28 -23.84 -4.62 34.75
C ASP A 28 -22.82 -5.41 35.58
N GLN A 29 -22.80 -5.18 36.89
CA GLN A 29 -21.90 -5.92 37.80
C GLN A 29 -22.35 -7.38 37.89
N GLU A 30 -21.36 -8.29 37.89
CA GLU A 30 -21.45 -9.73 38.25
C GLU A 30 -22.71 -10.44 37.75
N PHE A 31 -22.61 -11.16 36.63
CA PHE A 31 -23.64 -12.13 36.31
C PHE A 31 -23.54 -13.32 37.26
N VAL A 32 -24.39 -13.28 38.29
CA VAL A 32 -24.81 -14.43 39.09
C VAL A 32 -26.12 -14.93 38.47
N GLY A 33 -26.16 -16.19 38.03
CA GLY A 33 -27.39 -16.81 37.54
C GLY A 33 -28.39 -17.09 38.66
N GLU A 34 -29.33 -16.16 38.90
CA GLU A 34 -30.46 -16.36 39.83
C GLU A 34 -31.59 -17.19 39.17
N ASP A 35 -31.50 -18.52 39.23
CA ASP A 35 -32.71 -19.38 39.09
C ASP A 35 -32.70 -20.65 39.99
N ASN A 36 -31.62 -20.91 40.73
CA ASN A 36 -31.59 -21.94 41.77
C ASN A 36 -30.83 -21.44 43.02
N GLU A 37 -31.34 -21.68 44.23
CA GLU A 37 -30.68 -21.31 45.50
C GLU A 37 -29.36 -22.08 45.77
N LYS A 38 -28.95 -22.98 44.85
CA LYS A 38 -27.78 -23.87 45.00
C LYS A 38 -26.82 -23.82 43.81
N LEU A 39 -27.28 -24.03 42.57
CA LEU A 39 -26.41 -23.98 41.39
C LEU A 39 -26.23 -22.53 40.93
N VAL A 40 -24.99 -22.07 40.89
CA VAL A 40 -24.62 -20.70 40.52
C VAL A 40 -23.55 -20.72 39.43
N LEU A 41 -23.73 -19.88 38.42
CA LEU A 41 -22.76 -19.60 37.36
C LEU A 41 -22.26 -18.16 37.49
N THR A 42 -20.95 -17.98 37.39
CA THR A 42 -20.26 -16.68 37.35
C THR A 42 -19.58 -16.52 36.00
N LEU A 43 -19.98 -15.51 35.21
CA LEU A 43 -19.37 -15.22 33.91
C LEU A 43 -18.06 -14.43 34.09
N ILE A 44 -16.95 -14.95 33.60
CA ILE A 44 -15.61 -14.33 33.65
C ILE A 44 -15.35 -13.56 32.35
N SER A 45 -15.53 -14.23 31.21
CA SER A 45 -15.46 -13.64 29.88
C SER A 45 -16.72 -14.00 29.09
N PRO A 46 -17.37 -13.06 28.40
CA PRO A 46 -17.06 -11.63 28.35
C PRO A 46 -17.45 -10.90 29.65
N GLU A 47 -16.69 -9.85 30.03
CA GLU A 47 -16.94 -9.01 31.24
C GLU A 47 -18.30 -8.27 31.23
N SER A 48 -19.06 -8.34 30.15
CA SER A 48 -20.39 -7.75 30.00
C SER A 48 -21.28 -8.63 29.15
N LYS A 49 -22.58 -8.68 29.46
CA LYS A 49 -23.59 -9.37 28.64
C LYS A 49 -23.85 -8.67 27.30
N ASN A 50 -23.48 -7.39 27.14
CA ASN A 50 -23.80 -6.59 25.97
C ASN A 50 -22.63 -6.63 24.97
N ILE A 51 -22.75 -7.48 23.96
CA ILE A 51 -21.65 -7.85 23.07
C ILE A 51 -21.71 -7.04 21.76
N VAL A 52 -20.54 -6.57 21.33
CA VAL A 52 -20.35 -5.91 20.02
C VAL A 52 -19.52 -6.72 19.02
N THR A 53 -18.80 -7.76 19.48
CA THR A 53 -18.18 -8.77 18.60
C THR A 53 -19.12 -9.94 18.31
N ASN A 54 -18.96 -10.63 17.19
CA ASN A 54 -19.73 -11.85 16.90
C ASN A 54 -18.97 -13.16 17.15
N LYS A 55 -17.66 -13.10 17.43
CA LYS A 55 -16.84 -14.24 17.81
C LYS A 55 -16.13 -13.91 19.12
N LEU A 56 -16.23 -14.78 20.10
CA LEU A 56 -15.68 -14.58 21.44
C LEU A 56 -15.49 -15.92 22.15
N ASP A 57 -14.57 -15.94 23.12
CA ASP A 57 -14.45 -17.04 24.07
C ASP A 57 -15.32 -16.74 25.30
N ILE A 58 -16.08 -17.74 25.74
CA ILE A 58 -16.97 -17.64 26.90
C ILE A 58 -16.33 -18.45 28.04
N GLU A 59 -15.85 -17.75 29.06
CA GLU A 59 -15.25 -18.33 30.25
C GLU A 59 -16.17 -18.11 31.46
N PHE A 60 -16.41 -19.17 32.24
CA PHE A 60 -17.27 -19.12 33.41
C PHE A 60 -16.83 -20.10 34.51
N GLU A 61 -17.20 -19.78 35.74
CA GLU A 61 -17.10 -20.65 36.91
C GLU A 61 -18.48 -21.19 37.30
N LEU A 62 -18.51 -22.39 37.88
CA LEU A 62 -19.70 -23.00 38.46
C LEU A 62 -19.49 -23.26 39.95
N SER A 63 -20.55 -23.16 40.74
CA SER A 63 -20.58 -23.64 42.12
C SER A 63 -21.95 -24.24 42.46
N TYR A 64 -21.95 -25.22 43.36
CA TYR A 64 -23.17 -25.85 43.87
C TYR A 64 -23.20 -25.80 45.39
N SER A 65 -24.25 -25.18 45.94
CA SER A 65 -24.41 -24.92 47.38
C SER A 65 -23.26 -24.13 48.02
N GLY A 66 -22.52 -23.35 47.22
CA GLY A 66 -21.37 -22.55 47.63
C GLY A 66 -20.00 -23.23 47.46
N GLU A 67 -19.95 -24.53 47.15
CA GLU A 67 -18.70 -25.22 46.80
C GLU A 67 -18.45 -25.13 45.28
N PRO A 68 -17.22 -24.84 44.82
CA PRO A 68 -16.92 -24.76 43.39
C PRO A 68 -17.07 -26.13 42.72
N ILE A 69 -17.61 -26.15 41.50
CA ILE A 69 -17.47 -27.27 40.58
C ILE A 69 -16.33 -26.89 39.64
N THR A 70 -15.26 -27.66 39.65
CA THR A 70 -14.08 -27.42 38.82
C THR A 70 -14.06 -28.35 37.60
N TYR A 71 -13.24 -28.01 36.61
CA TYR A 71 -13.01 -28.93 35.49
C TYR A 71 -12.27 -30.21 35.91
N ASP A 72 -11.46 -30.19 36.97
CA ASP A 72 -10.79 -31.39 37.50
C ASP A 72 -11.84 -32.41 38.00
N ASP A 73 -12.92 -31.94 38.64
CA ASP A 73 -14.05 -32.80 39.05
C ASP A 73 -14.77 -33.46 37.86
N VAL A 74 -14.69 -32.87 36.66
CA VAL A 74 -15.21 -33.45 35.41
C VAL A 74 -14.23 -34.46 34.82
N GLU A 75 -12.91 -34.24 34.91
CA GLU A 75 -11.91 -35.24 34.51
C GLU A 75 -11.88 -36.47 35.44
N GLU A 76 -12.11 -36.28 36.74
CA GLU A 76 -12.29 -37.36 37.72
C GLU A 76 -13.65 -38.08 37.59
N GLY A 77 -14.57 -37.53 36.79
CA GLY A 77 -15.88 -38.14 36.51
C GLY A 77 -16.92 -37.97 37.62
N LEU A 78 -16.75 -36.97 38.50
CA LEU A 78 -17.72 -36.62 39.54
C LEU A 78 -18.94 -35.90 38.96
N TYR A 79 -18.74 -35.10 37.91
CA TYR A 79 -19.79 -34.37 37.18
C TYR A 79 -19.66 -34.52 35.66
N THR A 80 -20.75 -34.24 34.95
CA THR A 80 -20.71 -33.77 33.57
C THR A 80 -21.14 -32.31 33.51
N VAL A 81 -20.51 -31.54 32.61
CA VAL A 81 -20.88 -30.16 32.29
C VAL A 81 -20.93 -30.05 30.78
N THR A 82 -22.11 -29.80 30.21
CA THR A 82 -22.35 -29.83 28.76
C THR A 82 -23.16 -28.65 28.26
N SER A 83 -22.94 -28.25 27.00
CA SER A 83 -23.76 -27.27 26.28
C SER A 83 -24.14 -27.84 24.92
N LYS A 84 -25.31 -27.43 24.41
CA LYS A 84 -25.77 -27.81 23.05
C LYS A 84 -25.19 -26.88 21.99
N GLU A 85 -24.69 -25.71 22.40
CA GLU A 85 -24.25 -24.62 21.53
C GLU A 85 -22.73 -24.59 21.32
N GLY A 86 -21.95 -25.26 22.18
CA GLY A 86 -20.49 -25.31 22.08
C GLY A 86 -19.86 -26.47 22.84
N ARG A 87 -18.61 -26.82 22.48
CA ARG A 87 -17.81 -27.75 23.28
C ARG A 87 -17.22 -26.99 24.47
N ILE A 88 -17.45 -27.51 25.67
CA ILE A 88 -16.80 -27.04 26.88
C ILE A 88 -15.44 -27.73 27.04
N VAL A 89 -14.42 -26.97 27.42
CA VAL A 89 -13.08 -27.43 27.81
C VAL A 89 -12.66 -26.76 29.12
N GLY A 90 -11.68 -27.32 29.81
CA GLY A 90 -11.12 -26.74 31.04
C GLY A 90 -10.07 -25.66 30.77
N ASN A 91 -9.98 -24.69 31.68
CA ASN A 91 -8.93 -23.68 31.68
C ASN A 91 -8.14 -23.67 33.02
N TYR A 92 -6.98 -23.02 33.03
CA TYR A 92 -6.10 -22.91 34.19
C TYR A 92 -6.77 -22.13 35.33
N GLY A 93 -7.19 -22.86 36.37
CA GLY A 93 -7.81 -22.28 37.58
C GLY A 93 -9.10 -22.95 38.01
N GLY A 94 -9.63 -23.89 37.22
CA GLY A 94 -10.87 -24.61 37.51
C GLY A 94 -12.10 -24.06 36.76
N SER A 95 -11.93 -23.00 35.96
CA SER A 95 -12.95 -22.44 35.09
C SER A 95 -13.23 -23.29 33.84
N PHE A 96 -14.44 -23.11 33.29
CA PHE A 96 -14.91 -23.72 32.06
C PHE A 96 -14.84 -22.72 30.91
N LEU A 97 -14.49 -23.21 29.72
CA LEU A 97 -14.28 -22.40 28.52
C LEU A 97 -15.08 -22.98 27.34
N ILE A 98 -15.83 -22.12 26.65
CA ILE A 98 -16.36 -22.39 25.31
C ILE A 98 -15.56 -21.52 24.33
N GLU A 99 -14.61 -22.15 23.66
CA GLU A 99 -13.75 -21.50 22.65
C GLU A 99 -14.55 -21.11 21.40
N ASP A 100 -14.17 -20.00 20.77
CA ASP A 100 -14.59 -19.62 19.41
C ASP A 100 -16.12 -19.45 19.19
N PHE A 101 -16.88 -19.23 20.26
CA PHE A 101 -18.34 -19.09 20.24
C PHE A 101 -18.80 -18.01 19.26
N THR A 102 -19.78 -18.32 18.41
CA THR A 102 -20.19 -17.44 17.30
C THR A 102 -21.65 -16.99 17.40
N LEU A 103 -21.86 -15.70 17.68
CA LEU A 103 -23.16 -15.03 17.71
C LEU A 103 -23.65 -14.76 16.27
N THR A 104 -24.52 -15.64 15.75
CA THR A 104 -24.91 -15.64 14.33
C THR A 104 -25.87 -14.51 13.89
N LYS A 105 -26.57 -13.87 14.83
CA LYS A 105 -27.59 -12.84 14.56
C LYS A 105 -27.63 -11.81 15.70
N PRO A 106 -27.89 -10.52 15.45
CA PRO A 106 -28.13 -9.54 16.50
C PRO A 106 -29.37 -9.89 17.34
N GLY A 107 -29.33 -9.51 18.62
CA GLY A 107 -30.35 -9.79 19.62
C GLY A 107 -29.85 -10.69 20.75
N GLU A 108 -30.79 -11.10 21.59
CA GLU A 108 -30.58 -12.02 22.71
C GLU A 108 -30.21 -13.43 22.20
N THR A 109 -29.24 -14.05 22.85
CA THR A 109 -28.81 -15.43 22.67
C THR A 109 -28.67 -16.07 24.04
N GLU A 110 -29.40 -17.15 24.26
CA GLU A 110 -29.33 -18.00 25.44
C GLU A 110 -28.41 -19.19 25.13
N ILE A 111 -27.57 -19.56 26.09
CA ILE A 111 -26.67 -20.71 26.04
C ILE A 111 -26.97 -21.54 27.28
N GLU A 112 -27.44 -22.77 27.08
CA GLU A 112 -27.83 -23.66 28.17
C GLU A 112 -26.61 -24.50 28.60
N ILE A 113 -26.26 -24.41 29.87
CA ILE A 113 -25.24 -25.25 30.52
C ILE A 113 -25.98 -26.29 31.36
N GLU A 114 -25.94 -27.55 30.94
CA GLU A 114 -26.46 -28.70 31.68
C GLU A 114 -25.38 -29.25 32.62
N VAL A 115 -25.74 -29.54 33.87
CA VAL A 115 -24.82 -30.04 34.91
C VAL A 115 -25.45 -31.26 35.60
N GLU A 116 -24.80 -32.42 35.47
CA GLU A 116 -25.21 -33.68 36.12
C GLU A 116 -24.10 -34.18 37.06
N ARG A 117 -24.43 -34.55 38.29
CA ARG A 117 -23.51 -35.24 39.22
C ARG A 117 -23.60 -36.75 39.02
N LEU A 118 -22.48 -37.37 38.65
CA LEU A 118 -22.41 -38.80 38.32
C LEU A 118 -22.16 -39.70 39.55
N VAL A 119 -21.47 -39.19 40.56
CA VAL A 119 -21.11 -39.93 41.78
C VAL A 119 -22.10 -39.59 42.91
N GLN A 120 -22.71 -40.62 43.49
CA GLN A 120 -23.77 -40.49 44.52
C GLN A 120 -23.33 -40.89 45.92
N GLU A 121 -22.23 -41.64 46.07
CA GLU A 121 -21.66 -42.12 47.34
C GLU A 121 -20.16 -41.79 47.36
N ASP A 122 -19.62 -41.35 48.50
CA ASP A 122 -18.17 -41.25 48.72
C ASP A 122 -17.55 -42.53 49.30
N ASP A 123 -16.23 -42.55 49.50
CA ASP A 123 -15.51 -43.67 50.12
C ASP A 123 -15.89 -43.90 51.61
N GLU A 124 -16.56 -42.94 52.26
CA GLU A 124 -17.04 -43.05 53.65
C GLU A 124 -18.52 -43.53 53.74
N GLY A 125 -19.26 -43.49 52.63
CA GLY A 125 -20.64 -43.96 52.49
C GLY A 125 -21.71 -42.91 52.77
N ASP A 126 -21.39 -41.62 52.66
CA ASP A 126 -22.37 -40.53 52.73
C ASP A 126 -23.00 -40.27 51.34
N ASP A 127 -24.34 -40.15 51.30
CA ASP A 127 -25.10 -39.82 50.09
C ASP A 127 -24.86 -38.36 49.68
N PHE A 128 -24.28 -38.11 48.51
CA PHE A 128 -24.26 -36.78 47.91
C PHE A 128 -25.66 -36.36 47.46
N GLU A 129 -26.03 -35.09 47.65
CA GLU A 129 -27.26 -34.57 47.05
C GLU A 129 -27.23 -34.73 45.51
N PRO A 130 -28.29 -35.26 44.87
CA PRO A 130 -28.31 -35.38 43.42
C PRO A 130 -28.40 -34.00 42.76
N LEU A 131 -27.65 -33.82 41.67
CA LEU A 131 -27.69 -32.65 40.80
C LEU A 131 -27.91 -33.13 39.36
N ASP A 132 -29.00 -32.68 38.76
CA ASP A 132 -29.39 -32.84 37.36
C ASP A 132 -30.23 -31.60 37.03
N ASP A 133 -29.55 -30.56 36.54
CA ASP A 133 -30.09 -29.20 36.45
C ASP A 133 -29.43 -28.41 35.31
N SER A 134 -30.01 -27.27 34.91
CA SER A 134 -29.41 -26.39 33.90
C SER A 134 -29.40 -24.92 34.31
N ILE A 135 -28.40 -24.19 33.82
CA ILE A 135 -28.22 -22.76 34.04
C ILE A 135 -27.91 -22.05 32.72
N THR A 136 -28.51 -20.88 32.50
CA THR A 136 -28.47 -20.20 31.20
C THR A 136 -27.58 -18.96 31.22
N ILE A 137 -26.64 -18.86 30.27
CA ILE A 137 -25.91 -17.63 29.98
C ILE A 137 -26.70 -16.84 28.92
N THR A 138 -27.12 -15.62 29.26
CA THR A 138 -27.83 -14.72 28.32
C THR A 138 -26.90 -13.61 27.82
N LEU A 139 -26.63 -13.59 26.51
CA LEU A 139 -25.82 -12.58 25.83
C LEU A 139 -26.65 -11.75 24.84
N ASN A 140 -26.41 -10.44 24.79
CA ASN A 140 -27.10 -9.50 23.90
C ASN A 140 -26.16 -8.98 22.82
N TYR A 141 -26.28 -9.46 21.59
CA TYR A 141 -25.40 -9.05 20.48
C TYR A 141 -25.96 -7.87 19.68
N TYR A 142 -25.21 -6.78 19.56
CA TYR A 142 -25.68 -5.54 18.91
C TYR A 142 -25.15 -5.28 17.50
N ASN A 143 -24.11 -5.99 17.04
CA ASN A 143 -23.46 -5.83 15.73
C ASN A 143 -23.24 -4.34 15.37
N MET A 144 -22.55 -3.58 16.22
CA MET A 144 -22.48 -2.12 16.13
C MET A 144 -21.03 -1.63 16.03
N GLU A 145 -20.82 -0.52 15.32
CA GLU A 145 -19.50 0.09 15.08
C GLU A 145 -18.89 0.81 16.30
N SER A 146 -18.78 0.11 17.44
CA SER A 146 -17.99 0.56 18.58
C SER A 146 -16.50 0.38 18.29
N ALA A 147 -15.63 1.25 18.82
CA ALA A 147 -14.19 1.00 18.78
C ALA A 147 -13.87 -0.34 19.49
N GLY A 148 -13.03 -1.17 18.86
CA GLY A 148 -12.74 -2.53 19.30
C GLY A 148 -13.79 -3.58 18.92
N ALA A 149 -14.92 -3.21 18.29
CA ALA A 149 -15.89 -4.19 17.79
C ALA A 149 -15.32 -4.96 16.59
N GLU A 150 -15.54 -6.27 16.59
CA GLU A 150 -15.05 -7.21 15.58
C GLU A 150 -16.21 -7.99 14.95
N PHE A 151 -16.07 -8.40 13.70
CA PHE A 151 -17.05 -9.23 13.01
C PHE A 151 -16.35 -10.19 12.05
N THR A 152 -16.57 -11.48 12.24
CA THR A 152 -16.00 -12.57 11.44
C THR A 152 -17.10 -13.36 10.76
N THR A 153 -16.92 -13.64 9.46
CA THR A 153 -17.89 -14.38 8.64
C THR A 153 -17.18 -15.12 7.51
N PRO A 154 -17.68 -16.27 7.04
CA PRO A 154 -17.15 -16.91 5.84
C PRO A 154 -17.13 -15.96 4.63
N PHE A 155 -16.11 -16.05 3.79
CA PHE A 155 -16.00 -15.27 2.55
C PHE A 155 -17.12 -15.70 1.57
N GLN A 156 -17.97 -14.76 1.17
CA GLN A 156 -19.11 -15.02 0.27
C GLN A 156 -18.97 -14.29 -1.06
N THR A 157 -19.41 -14.95 -2.14
CA THR A 157 -19.40 -14.36 -3.50
C THR A 157 -20.79 -14.34 -4.12
N GLY A 158 -21.04 -13.36 -5.01
CA GLY A 158 -22.35 -13.12 -5.60
C GLY A 158 -23.42 -12.66 -4.61
N LYS A 159 -23.03 -12.33 -3.38
CA LYS A 159 -23.88 -11.88 -2.27
C LYS A 159 -23.25 -10.66 -1.59
N LYS A 160 -24.07 -9.96 -0.81
CA LYS A 160 -23.64 -8.88 0.08
C LYS A 160 -23.24 -9.47 1.42
N VAL A 161 -22.02 -9.16 1.85
CA VAL A 161 -21.56 -9.36 3.23
C VAL A 161 -21.72 -8.03 3.95
N THR A 162 -22.37 -8.02 5.11
CA THR A 162 -22.65 -6.79 5.88
C THR A 162 -22.19 -6.94 7.32
N ALA A 163 -21.36 -6.00 7.77
CA ALA A 163 -20.91 -5.88 9.16
C ALA A 163 -21.45 -4.57 9.77
N PHE A 164 -21.44 -4.49 11.10
CA PHE A 164 -21.80 -3.31 11.90
C PHE A 164 -23.12 -2.66 11.47
N ASN A 165 -24.21 -3.43 11.60
CA ASN A 165 -25.58 -3.04 11.20
C ASN A 165 -25.72 -2.53 9.76
N GLY A 166 -24.82 -2.95 8.86
CA GLY A 166 -24.82 -2.61 7.44
C GLY A 166 -24.00 -1.37 7.09
N ASN A 167 -23.28 -0.78 8.04
CA ASN A 167 -22.42 0.38 7.80
C ASN A 167 -21.12 0.03 7.06
N VAL A 168 -20.71 -1.25 7.11
CA VAL A 168 -19.72 -1.81 6.19
C VAL A 168 -20.40 -2.90 5.36
N LEU A 169 -20.27 -2.80 4.03
CA LEU A 169 -20.82 -3.77 3.09
C LEU A 169 -19.79 -4.11 2.01
N LEU A 170 -19.51 -5.40 1.85
CA LEU A 170 -18.66 -5.93 0.77
C LEU A 170 -19.48 -6.75 -0.24
N GLU A 171 -19.12 -6.64 -1.51
CA GLU A 171 -19.68 -7.41 -2.63
C GLU A 171 -18.54 -7.95 -3.50
N PHE A 172 -18.39 -9.27 -3.59
CA PHE A 172 -17.38 -9.92 -4.46
C PHE A 172 -18.02 -10.63 -5.66
N PRO A 173 -17.42 -10.57 -6.86
CA PRO A 173 -17.89 -11.29 -8.04
C PRO A 173 -18.02 -12.81 -7.80
N VAL A 174 -18.96 -13.48 -8.49
CA VAL A 174 -19.13 -14.94 -8.38
C VAL A 174 -17.83 -15.67 -8.72
N GLY A 175 -17.46 -16.64 -7.88
CA GLY A 175 -16.22 -17.43 -8.03
C GLY A 175 -14.96 -16.60 -7.78
N SER A 176 -15.01 -15.61 -6.90
CA SER A 176 -13.83 -15.04 -6.23
C SER A 176 -13.47 -15.90 -5.01
N PHE A 177 -12.26 -15.75 -4.49
CA PHE A 177 -11.72 -16.44 -3.32
C PHE A 177 -10.55 -15.64 -2.75
N ILE A 178 -10.14 -15.92 -1.52
CA ILE A 178 -8.93 -15.34 -0.92
C ILE A 178 -7.71 -16.14 -1.41
N THR A 179 -6.62 -15.46 -1.75
CA THR A 179 -5.37 -16.02 -2.27
C THR A 179 -4.21 -15.76 -1.34
N ASN A 180 -3.19 -16.61 -1.40
CA ASN A 180 -1.97 -16.42 -0.64
C ASN A 180 -1.25 -15.09 -0.99
N SER A 181 -0.59 -14.46 -0.02
CA SER A 181 0.18 -13.22 -0.19
C SER A 181 1.31 -13.33 -1.21
N TYR A 182 2.00 -14.47 -1.27
CA TYR A 182 3.12 -14.74 -2.16
C TYR A 182 2.72 -15.33 -3.52
N ASP A 183 1.48 -15.83 -3.66
CA ASP A 183 0.96 -16.38 -4.93
C ASP A 183 -0.56 -16.18 -5.09
N THR A 184 -0.92 -15.28 -6.00
CA THR A 184 -2.31 -14.97 -6.36
C THR A 184 -3.04 -16.09 -7.11
N GLN A 185 -2.37 -17.19 -7.46
CA GLN A 185 -3.00 -18.38 -8.05
C GLN A 185 -3.32 -19.46 -7.00
N THR A 186 -2.70 -19.39 -5.82
CA THR A 186 -2.93 -20.34 -4.73
C THR A 186 -4.03 -19.83 -3.79
N ILE A 187 -5.03 -20.68 -3.53
CA ILE A 187 -6.13 -20.40 -2.60
C ILE A 187 -5.55 -20.34 -1.17
N ALA A 188 -5.87 -19.28 -0.42
CA ALA A 188 -5.49 -19.19 1.00
C ALA A 188 -6.24 -20.24 1.82
N PRO A 189 -5.63 -20.85 2.86
CA PRO A 189 -6.30 -21.85 3.70
C PRO A 189 -7.52 -21.24 4.39
N GLU A 190 -7.40 -19.99 4.86
CA GLU A 190 -8.51 -19.21 5.40
C GLU A 190 -9.36 -18.61 4.27
N GLN A 191 -10.66 -18.90 4.32
CA GLN A 191 -11.69 -18.31 3.43
C GLN A 191 -12.72 -17.58 4.29
N THR A 192 -12.21 -16.71 5.16
CA THR A 192 -12.94 -15.92 6.16
C THR A 192 -12.72 -14.43 5.89
N LEU A 193 -13.72 -13.61 6.21
CA LEU A 193 -13.62 -12.15 6.27
C LEU A 193 -13.72 -11.74 7.72
N HIS A 194 -12.73 -10.99 8.18
CA HIS A 194 -12.75 -10.33 9.47
C HIS A 194 -12.78 -8.81 9.28
N PHE A 195 -13.56 -8.15 10.12
CA PHE A 195 -13.77 -6.70 10.14
C PHE A 195 -13.55 -6.22 11.57
N LYS A 196 -12.70 -5.20 11.76
CA LYS A 196 -12.43 -4.59 13.07
C LYS A 196 -12.57 -3.07 13.02
N VAL A 197 -13.27 -2.50 13.99
CA VAL A 197 -13.33 -1.04 14.16
C VAL A 197 -12.13 -0.58 14.99
N GLU A 198 -11.06 -0.14 14.33
CA GLU A 198 -9.81 0.20 15.03
C GLU A 198 -9.91 1.53 15.80
N ASN A 199 -10.52 2.55 15.20
CA ASN A 199 -10.59 3.90 15.75
C ASN A 199 -11.97 4.51 15.53
N SER A 200 -12.49 5.17 16.57
CA SER A 200 -13.68 6.00 16.45
C SER A 200 -13.43 7.21 15.55
N MET A 201 -14.49 7.73 14.92
CA MET A 201 -14.44 8.95 14.11
C MET A 201 -13.91 10.16 14.91
N GLU A 202 -14.16 10.22 16.21
CA GLU A 202 -13.63 11.25 17.11
C GLU A 202 -12.12 11.12 17.31
N ARG A 203 -11.63 9.91 17.63
CA ARG A 203 -10.20 9.63 17.79
C ARG A 203 -9.43 9.94 16.50
N LEU A 204 -9.96 9.54 15.35
CA LEU A 204 -9.37 9.85 14.04
C LEU A 204 -9.28 11.36 13.80
N ASN A 205 -10.39 12.10 13.97
CA ASN A 205 -10.39 13.55 13.77
C ASN A 205 -9.53 14.31 14.80
N SER A 206 -9.30 13.77 16.01
CA SER A 206 -8.41 14.38 17.00
C SER A 206 -6.94 14.46 16.55
N GLY A 207 -6.53 13.60 15.62
CA GLY A 207 -5.19 13.60 15.01
C GLY A 207 -5.09 14.35 13.68
N VAL A 208 -6.17 14.99 13.22
CA VAL A 208 -6.20 15.70 11.92
C VAL A 208 -6.12 17.20 12.12
N THR A 209 -5.24 17.84 11.35
CA THR A 209 -5.03 19.29 11.31
C THR A 209 -5.73 19.92 10.10
N PRO A 210 -6.02 21.24 10.12
CA PRO A 210 -6.56 21.93 8.95
C PRO A 210 -5.67 21.81 7.69
N SER A 211 -4.35 21.70 7.86
CA SER A 211 -3.34 21.52 6.81
C SER A 211 -3.44 20.19 6.05
N ASP A 212 -3.98 19.14 6.68
CA ASP A 212 -4.20 17.85 6.01
C ASP A 212 -5.25 17.97 4.90
N GLY A 213 -6.21 18.88 5.08
CA GLY A 213 -7.24 19.21 4.09
C GLY A 213 -8.36 18.17 3.97
N TYR A 214 -8.59 17.36 5.01
CA TYR A 214 -9.71 16.44 5.09
C TYR A 214 -10.23 16.29 6.52
N SER A 215 -11.35 15.58 6.68
CA SER A 215 -11.92 15.19 7.99
C SER A 215 -12.60 13.82 7.86
N PHE A 216 -12.56 12.98 8.88
CA PHE A 216 -13.22 11.68 8.87
C PHE A 216 -14.73 11.82 9.09
N ARG A 217 -15.49 11.02 8.33
CA ARG A 217 -16.96 10.90 8.40
C ARG A 217 -17.42 9.48 8.72
N SER A 218 -16.51 8.58 9.07
CA SER A 218 -16.79 7.27 9.68
C SER A 218 -15.68 6.93 10.69
N PRO A 219 -15.88 5.89 11.53
CA PRO A 219 -14.78 5.10 12.10
C PRO A 219 -13.84 4.53 11.03
N SER A 220 -12.69 3.99 11.46
CA SER A 220 -11.79 3.21 10.58
C SER A 220 -12.04 1.72 10.74
N TYR A 221 -12.21 1.03 9.61
CA TYR A 221 -12.47 -0.40 9.53
C TYR A 221 -11.24 -1.12 8.96
N PHE A 222 -10.55 -1.90 9.77
CA PHE A 222 -9.60 -2.88 9.29
C PHE A 222 -10.37 -4.07 8.73
N ILE A 223 -10.02 -4.47 7.51
CA ILE A 223 -10.62 -5.61 6.81
C ILE A 223 -9.48 -6.57 6.49
N SER A 224 -9.56 -7.78 7.03
CA SER A 224 -8.57 -8.85 6.89
C SER A 224 -9.26 -10.18 6.55
N ASP A 225 -8.46 -11.24 6.41
CA ASP A 225 -8.98 -12.58 6.64
C ASP A 225 -9.00 -12.91 8.15
N GLY A 226 -9.43 -14.13 8.50
CA GLY A 226 -9.53 -14.59 9.89
C GLY A 226 -8.20 -14.78 10.64
N THR A 227 -7.05 -14.54 10.00
CA THR A 227 -5.74 -14.57 10.69
C THR A 227 -5.38 -13.24 11.36
N ASN A 228 -6.22 -12.20 11.19
CA ASN A 228 -5.96 -10.80 11.56
C ASN A 228 -4.78 -10.15 10.82
N ASP A 229 -4.30 -10.78 9.75
CA ASP A 229 -3.27 -10.26 8.85
C ASP A 229 -3.88 -9.73 7.54
N ASN A 230 -3.23 -8.78 6.89
CA ASN A 230 -3.61 -8.24 5.58
C ASN A 230 -2.72 -8.73 4.42
N ASP A 231 -1.77 -9.63 4.70
CA ASP A 231 -0.86 -10.25 3.74
C ASP A 231 -1.60 -10.83 2.51
N ASN A 232 -2.69 -11.57 2.76
CA ASN A 232 -3.44 -12.28 1.72
C ASN A 232 -4.20 -11.33 0.77
N ASN A 233 -4.64 -11.85 -0.38
CA ASN A 233 -5.23 -11.04 -1.45
C ASN A 233 -6.57 -11.59 -1.95
N PHE A 234 -7.30 -10.80 -2.74
CA PHE A 234 -8.51 -11.27 -3.42
C PHE A 234 -8.18 -11.76 -4.83
N SER A 235 -8.63 -12.97 -5.21
CA SER A 235 -8.46 -13.48 -6.58
C SER A 235 -9.19 -12.64 -7.64
N LYS A 236 -10.21 -11.88 -7.21
CA LYS A 236 -10.86 -10.83 -7.98
C LYS A 236 -11.17 -9.64 -7.07
N PRO A 237 -11.01 -8.40 -7.58
CA PRO A 237 -11.34 -7.19 -6.85
C PRO A 237 -12.83 -7.16 -6.47
N GLY A 238 -13.11 -6.77 -5.23
CA GLY A 238 -14.47 -6.59 -4.74
C GLY A 238 -14.95 -5.14 -4.86
N LYS A 239 -16.11 -4.88 -4.29
CA LYS A 239 -16.64 -3.55 -4.02
C LYS A 239 -16.85 -3.38 -2.52
N ILE A 240 -16.42 -2.25 -1.98
CA ILE A 240 -16.71 -1.79 -0.61
C ILE A 240 -17.76 -0.69 -0.66
N THR A 241 -18.67 -0.68 0.32
CA THR A 241 -19.60 0.41 0.59
C THR A 241 -19.55 0.74 2.08
N LEU A 242 -19.36 2.02 2.40
CA LEU A 242 -19.30 2.53 3.76
C LEU A 242 -20.40 3.57 3.99
N SER A 243 -21.08 3.49 5.14
CA SER A 243 -21.90 4.57 5.67
C SER A 243 -21.03 5.74 6.17
N PHE A 244 -21.59 6.95 6.16
CA PHE A 244 -20.91 8.14 6.69
C PHE A 244 -21.85 9.15 7.36
N ALA A 245 -21.30 9.92 8.29
CA ALA A 245 -21.96 11.04 8.96
C ALA A 245 -22.13 12.23 8.00
N GLY A 246 -23.23 12.24 7.25
CA GLY A 246 -23.57 13.33 6.30
C GLY A 246 -24.10 14.63 6.94
N SER A 247 -24.14 14.73 8.27
CA SER A 247 -24.61 15.93 8.97
C SER A 247 -23.72 17.15 8.69
N GLY A 248 -24.33 18.26 8.28
CA GLY A 248 -23.62 19.49 7.94
C GLY A 248 -23.01 19.52 6.53
N ILE A 249 -23.20 18.48 5.71
CA ILE A 249 -22.71 18.42 4.33
C ILE A 249 -23.90 18.56 3.36
N ALA A 250 -23.83 19.50 2.42
CA ALA A 250 -24.83 19.61 1.36
C ALA A 250 -24.74 18.41 0.41
N LYS A 251 -25.89 17.90 -0.06
CA LYS A 251 -25.97 16.60 -0.77
C LYS A 251 -25.21 16.58 -2.10
N ASP A 252 -25.24 17.69 -2.81
CA ASP A 252 -24.48 17.96 -4.02
C ASP A 252 -22.97 18.06 -3.72
N VAL A 253 -22.56 18.78 -2.67
CA VAL A 253 -21.15 18.87 -2.25
C VAL A 253 -20.60 17.50 -1.83
N ALA A 254 -21.41 16.68 -1.15
CA ALA A 254 -21.01 15.33 -0.74
C ALA A 254 -20.57 14.48 -1.93
N MET A 255 -21.21 14.61 -3.11
CA MET A 255 -20.86 13.84 -4.31
C MET A 255 -19.42 14.06 -4.77
N TYR A 256 -18.87 15.28 -4.60
CA TYR A 256 -17.51 15.64 -5.02
C TYR A 256 -16.49 15.44 -3.89
N ASN A 257 -16.84 15.81 -2.66
CA ASN A 257 -15.90 15.91 -1.55
C ASN A 257 -15.80 14.65 -0.67
N ILE A 258 -16.79 13.74 -0.71
CA ILE A 258 -16.72 12.47 0.04
C ILE A 258 -16.00 11.39 -0.78
N SER A 259 -15.04 10.72 -0.17
CA SER A 259 -14.38 9.53 -0.73
C SER A 259 -14.13 8.47 0.34
N ILE A 260 -14.03 7.21 -0.08
CA ILE A 260 -13.37 6.19 0.75
C ILE A 260 -11.87 6.45 0.66
N ALA A 261 -11.18 6.43 1.80
CA ALA A 261 -9.73 6.43 1.89
C ALA A 261 -9.23 5.10 2.47
N ARG A 262 -8.06 4.65 2.00
CA ARG A 262 -7.30 3.53 2.56
C ARG A 262 -6.20 4.10 3.46
N LEU A 263 -5.97 3.46 4.60
CA LEU A 263 -4.80 3.76 5.44
C LEU A 263 -3.54 3.34 4.68
N THR A 264 -2.54 4.17 4.80
CA THR A 264 -1.31 4.12 4.04
C THR A 264 -0.27 3.37 4.91
N GLU A 265 0.64 2.57 4.35
CA GLU A 265 1.56 1.68 5.10
C GLU A 265 2.67 2.49 5.82
N ASN A 266 2.79 3.79 5.51
CA ASN A 266 3.43 4.86 6.28
C ASN A 266 2.51 5.60 7.29
N GLY A 267 1.29 5.13 7.52
CA GLY A 267 0.27 5.76 8.36
C GLY A 267 -0.47 6.97 7.77
N GLN A 268 -0.27 7.34 6.51
CA GLN A 268 -1.05 8.40 5.85
C GLN A 268 -2.47 7.93 5.47
N TRP A 269 -3.31 8.81 4.91
CA TRP A 269 -4.62 8.42 4.37
C TRP A 269 -4.75 8.84 2.91
N TYR A 270 -5.05 7.89 2.02
CA TYR A 270 -5.12 8.13 0.58
C TYR A 270 -6.54 7.86 0.05
N PRO A 271 -7.18 8.82 -0.63
CA PRO A 271 -8.52 8.63 -1.21
C PRO A 271 -8.50 7.63 -2.38
N ILE A 272 -9.26 6.55 -2.27
CA ILE A 272 -9.51 5.60 -3.38
C ILE A 272 -10.79 5.93 -4.16
N GLY A 273 -11.34 7.13 -3.94
CA GLY A 273 -12.48 7.67 -4.67
C GLY A 273 -13.84 7.16 -4.19
N GLY A 274 -14.69 6.82 -5.14
CA GLY A 274 -16.02 6.24 -4.89
C GLY A 274 -17.20 7.17 -5.21
N TYR A 275 -18.34 6.56 -5.52
CA TYR A 275 -19.60 7.22 -5.86
C TYR A 275 -20.54 7.26 -4.65
N VAL A 276 -21.24 8.38 -4.48
CA VAL A 276 -21.99 8.71 -3.25
C VAL A 276 -23.50 8.57 -3.45
N ASP A 277 -24.20 7.82 -2.61
CA ASP A 277 -25.67 7.90 -2.48
C ASP A 277 -25.99 8.89 -1.36
N SER A 278 -26.13 10.18 -1.71
CA SER A 278 -26.28 11.29 -0.76
C SER A 278 -27.59 11.22 0.06
N LYS A 279 -28.53 10.38 -0.36
CA LYS A 279 -29.81 10.13 0.32
C LYS A 279 -29.68 9.04 1.38
N LYS A 280 -28.76 8.09 1.19
CA LYS A 280 -28.45 7.02 2.14
C LYS A 280 -27.27 7.35 3.05
N SER A 281 -26.51 8.39 2.72
CA SER A 281 -25.21 8.71 3.33
C SER A 281 -24.25 7.51 3.25
N THR A 282 -24.16 6.91 2.06
CA THR A 282 -23.22 5.81 1.77
C THR A 282 -22.33 6.16 0.59
N VAL A 283 -21.05 5.79 0.62
CA VAL A 283 -20.11 5.88 -0.50
C VAL A 283 -19.64 4.48 -0.89
N SER A 284 -19.47 4.22 -2.18
CA SER A 284 -19.03 2.93 -2.73
C SER A 284 -17.81 3.07 -3.62
N ALA A 285 -16.80 2.21 -3.44
CA ALA A 285 -15.60 2.13 -4.29
C ALA A 285 -15.22 0.67 -4.56
N THR A 286 -14.29 0.44 -5.49
CA THR A 286 -13.62 -0.86 -5.63
C THR A 286 -12.72 -1.10 -4.42
N ILE A 287 -12.81 -2.27 -3.76
CA ILE A 287 -11.84 -2.65 -2.72
C ILE A 287 -10.65 -3.36 -3.39
N PRO A 288 -9.43 -2.80 -3.30
CA PRO A 288 -8.27 -3.32 -4.02
C PRO A 288 -7.60 -4.51 -3.32
N SER A 289 -7.55 -4.51 -1.99
CA SER A 289 -6.89 -5.52 -1.14
C SER A 289 -7.40 -5.40 0.31
N PHE A 290 -6.89 -6.23 1.22
CA PHE A 290 -7.10 -6.06 2.66
C PHE A 290 -6.42 -4.78 3.21
N GLY A 291 -6.69 -4.46 4.48
CA GLY A 291 -6.19 -3.28 5.19
C GLY A 291 -7.29 -2.38 5.73
N THR A 292 -6.91 -1.20 6.24
CA THR A 292 -7.82 -0.26 6.89
C THR A 292 -8.46 0.74 5.93
N TYR A 293 -9.77 0.97 6.07
CA TYR A 293 -10.56 1.89 5.27
C TYR A 293 -11.42 2.82 6.14
N ALA A 294 -11.66 4.04 5.67
CA ALA A 294 -12.57 5.00 6.30
C ALA A 294 -13.19 5.92 5.25
N VAL A 295 -14.23 6.67 5.61
CA VAL A 295 -14.80 7.73 4.76
C VAL A 295 -14.21 9.08 5.18
N ILE A 296 -13.69 9.83 4.21
CA ILE A 296 -13.21 11.20 4.42
C ILE A 296 -14.06 12.22 3.65
N TYR A 297 -14.16 13.43 4.21
CA TYR A 297 -14.63 14.64 3.55
C TYR A 297 -13.42 15.54 3.28
N SER A 298 -13.06 15.70 2.02
CA SER A 298 -11.93 16.51 1.56
C SER A 298 -12.33 17.98 1.37
N PHE A 299 -11.49 18.89 1.83
CA PHE A 299 -11.59 20.35 1.65
C PHE A 299 -10.23 20.99 1.31
N LYS A 300 -9.25 20.17 0.93
CA LYS A 300 -7.88 20.57 0.62
C LYS A 300 -7.82 21.60 -0.51
N THR A 301 -7.19 22.74 -0.24
CA THR A 301 -6.82 23.70 -1.28
C THR A 301 -5.53 23.25 -1.96
N TYR A 302 -5.42 23.53 -3.27
CA TYR A 302 -4.22 23.26 -4.06
C TYR A 302 -3.64 24.57 -4.56
N ARG A 303 -2.30 24.66 -4.61
CA ARG A 303 -1.61 25.88 -5.02
C ARG A 303 -1.79 26.13 -6.52
N ASP A 304 -1.82 27.40 -6.90
CA ASP A 304 -1.86 27.89 -8.29
C ASP A 304 -3.10 27.39 -9.09
N LEU A 305 -4.17 26.99 -8.38
CA LEU A 305 -5.39 26.41 -8.95
C LEU A 305 -6.55 27.43 -9.02
N GLU A 306 -6.31 28.55 -9.69
CA GLU A 306 -7.31 29.63 -9.89
C GLU A 306 -7.94 29.64 -11.30
N ASN A 307 -7.62 28.66 -12.15
CA ASN A 307 -8.10 28.60 -13.52
C ASN A 307 -9.52 28.05 -13.66
N TRP A 308 -10.07 28.13 -14.87
CA TRP A 308 -11.41 27.62 -15.22
C TRP A 308 -11.59 26.10 -15.01
N ALA A 309 -10.50 25.34 -14.89
CA ALA A 309 -10.51 23.90 -14.65
C ALA A 309 -10.44 23.53 -13.15
N ALA A 310 -10.28 24.51 -12.25
CA ALA A 310 -10.15 24.28 -10.81
C ALA A 310 -11.26 23.40 -10.21
N PRO A 311 -12.57 23.59 -10.50
CA PRO A 311 -13.61 22.72 -9.94
C PRO A 311 -13.46 21.26 -10.39
N ALA A 312 -13.04 21.02 -11.64
CA ALA A 312 -12.81 19.68 -12.16
C ALA A 312 -11.59 19.04 -11.50
N LEU A 313 -10.46 19.76 -11.45
CA LEU A 313 -9.22 19.28 -10.87
C LEU A 313 -9.34 18.98 -9.37
N MET A 314 -9.97 19.86 -8.59
CA MET A 314 -10.27 19.62 -7.17
C MET A 314 -11.16 18.38 -7.00
N SER A 315 -12.25 18.27 -7.77
CA SER A 315 -13.15 17.11 -7.70
C SER A 315 -12.45 15.80 -8.00
N LEU A 316 -11.53 15.78 -8.98
CA LEU A 316 -10.74 14.59 -9.29
C LEU A 316 -9.70 14.28 -8.21
N ALA A 317 -9.08 15.30 -7.63
CA ALA A 317 -8.07 15.12 -6.58
C ALA A 317 -8.68 14.63 -5.26
N TYR A 318 -9.86 15.14 -4.87
CA TYR A 318 -10.62 14.64 -3.72
C TYR A 318 -11.06 13.17 -3.85
N LYS A 319 -11.11 12.65 -5.10
CA LYS A 319 -11.38 11.25 -5.43
C LYS A 319 -10.10 10.43 -5.67
N GLY A 320 -8.90 10.99 -5.49
CA GLY A 320 -7.62 10.30 -5.72
C GLY A 320 -7.34 9.92 -7.17
N ILE A 321 -8.02 10.55 -8.12
CA ILE A 321 -7.82 10.36 -9.56
C ILE A 321 -6.63 11.19 -10.04
N VAL A 322 -6.45 12.37 -9.44
CA VAL A 322 -5.32 13.29 -9.62
C VAL A 322 -4.62 13.43 -8.27
N GLU A 323 -3.29 13.49 -8.28
CA GLU A 323 -2.46 13.57 -7.07
C GLU A 323 -1.66 14.86 -7.07
N ALA A 324 -1.24 15.31 -5.89
CA ALA A 324 -0.36 16.47 -5.76
C ALA A 324 1.11 16.06 -5.97
N THR A 325 1.85 16.85 -6.74
CA THR A 325 3.27 16.65 -7.00
C THR A 325 4.11 17.31 -5.90
N GLY A 326 4.79 16.48 -5.09
CA GLY A 326 5.64 16.93 -3.98
C GLY A 326 4.86 17.49 -2.77
N SER A 327 5.60 17.97 -1.77
CA SER A 327 5.05 18.55 -0.53
C SER A 327 4.31 19.89 -0.73
N ASN A 328 4.55 20.56 -1.86
CA ASN A 328 4.12 21.94 -2.12
C ASN A 328 2.63 22.14 -2.48
N GLY A 329 1.82 21.08 -2.50
CA GLY A 329 0.38 21.18 -2.78
C GLY A 329 0.01 21.58 -4.21
N LEU A 330 0.95 21.52 -5.15
CA LEU A 330 0.70 21.65 -6.59
C LEU A 330 0.07 20.38 -7.13
N LEU A 331 -0.89 20.47 -8.06
CA LEU A 331 -1.35 19.31 -8.84
C LEU A 331 -0.46 19.03 -10.06
N ARG A 332 0.18 20.07 -10.62
CA ARG A 332 1.15 20.00 -11.72
C ARG A 332 1.84 21.36 -11.85
N ASP A 333 3.13 21.38 -12.19
CA ASP A 333 3.91 22.63 -12.35
C ASP A 333 3.33 23.59 -13.40
N ASN A 334 2.62 23.05 -14.40
CA ASN A 334 1.93 23.83 -15.42
C ASN A 334 0.67 23.10 -15.90
N LEU A 335 -0.50 23.65 -15.58
CA LEU A 335 -1.81 23.09 -15.94
C LEU A 335 -2.11 23.18 -17.45
N ALA A 336 -1.47 24.11 -18.18
CA ALA A 336 -1.53 24.21 -19.64
C ALA A 336 -0.46 23.33 -20.34
N SER A 337 0.39 22.61 -19.60
CA SER A 337 1.31 21.65 -20.21
C SER A 337 0.51 20.50 -20.87
N PRO A 338 0.96 19.97 -22.02
CA PRO A 338 0.37 18.78 -22.61
C PRO A 338 0.35 17.59 -21.65
N ILE A 339 -0.72 16.80 -21.70
CA ILE A 339 -0.76 15.49 -21.05
C ILE A 339 -0.19 14.40 -21.96
N ASN A 340 0.54 13.44 -21.38
CA ASN A 340 0.98 12.24 -22.09
C ASN A 340 -0.18 11.22 -22.15
N ARG A 341 0.00 10.17 -22.96
CA ARG A 341 -1.02 9.14 -23.16
C ARG A 341 -1.20 8.24 -21.94
N TYR A 342 -0.14 8.03 -21.16
CA TYR A 342 -0.16 7.22 -19.95
C TYR A 342 -1.02 7.85 -18.86
N ASP A 343 -0.68 9.07 -18.40
CA ASP A 343 -1.37 9.84 -17.37
C ASP A 343 -2.88 9.92 -17.67
N TYR A 344 -3.25 10.26 -18.91
CA TYR A 344 -4.66 10.39 -19.29
C TYR A 344 -5.42 9.05 -19.25
N THR A 345 -4.74 7.96 -19.61
CA THR A 345 -5.32 6.61 -19.53
C THR A 345 -5.52 6.20 -18.07
N VAL A 346 -4.52 6.42 -17.20
CA VAL A 346 -4.62 6.14 -15.76
C VAL A 346 -5.72 7.00 -15.12
N MET A 347 -5.80 8.29 -15.43
CA MET A 347 -6.86 9.19 -14.94
C MET A 347 -8.25 8.67 -15.32
N ILE A 348 -8.48 8.24 -16.56
CA ILE A 348 -9.78 7.67 -16.94
C ILE A 348 -10.03 6.33 -16.25
N SER A 349 -9.05 5.42 -16.17
CA SER A 349 -9.23 4.14 -15.49
C SER A 349 -9.57 4.29 -14.01
N LYS A 350 -8.87 5.20 -13.29
CA LYS A 350 -9.20 5.57 -11.90
C LYS A 350 -10.60 6.20 -11.81
N ALA A 351 -10.93 7.14 -12.69
CA ALA A 351 -12.23 7.83 -12.71
C ALA A 351 -13.41 6.89 -12.97
N MET A 352 -13.23 5.89 -13.85
CA MET A 352 -14.20 4.82 -14.10
C MET A 352 -14.30 3.80 -12.94
N ASN A 353 -13.51 3.98 -11.86
CA ASN A 353 -13.37 3.06 -10.73
C ASN A 353 -13.06 1.62 -11.18
N TRP A 354 -12.34 1.48 -12.31
CA TRP A 354 -11.91 0.17 -12.79
C TRP A 354 -10.85 -0.40 -11.87
N SER A 355 -11.00 -1.68 -11.55
CA SER A 355 -10.00 -2.40 -10.80
C SER A 355 -8.72 -2.54 -11.64
N PRO A 356 -7.53 -2.37 -11.04
CA PRO A 356 -6.28 -2.68 -11.73
C PRO A 356 -6.24 -4.16 -12.13
N VAL A 357 -5.75 -4.46 -13.32
CA VAL A 357 -5.55 -5.84 -13.81
C VAL A 357 -4.04 -6.08 -13.95
N PRO A 358 -3.47 -7.16 -13.37
CA PRO A 358 -2.03 -7.44 -13.50
C PRO A 358 -1.53 -7.32 -14.95
N TYR A 359 -0.53 -6.48 -15.16
CA TYR A 359 0.00 -6.18 -16.49
C TYR A 359 0.82 -7.37 -17.04
N ASP A 360 0.48 -7.82 -18.25
CA ASP A 360 1.02 -9.04 -18.89
C ASP A 360 2.07 -8.76 -19.98
N SER A 361 2.61 -7.54 -20.02
CA SER A 361 3.55 -7.07 -21.06
C SER A 361 2.98 -7.00 -22.49
N TYR A 362 1.64 -6.85 -22.66
CA TYR A 362 1.00 -6.66 -23.98
C TYR A 362 1.63 -5.55 -24.86
N PHE A 363 2.08 -4.45 -24.25
CA PHE A 363 2.78 -3.34 -24.91
C PHE A 363 4.29 -3.41 -24.66
N ALA A 364 5.08 -3.48 -25.73
CA ALA A 364 6.53 -3.64 -25.67
C ALA A 364 7.31 -2.40 -25.20
N ASP A 365 6.66 -1.24 -25.11
CA ASP A 365 7.20 0.01 -24.56
C ASP A 365 6.67 0.37 -23.16
N ILE A 366 5.77 -0.44 -22.59
CA ILE A 366 5.43 -0.35 -21.17
C ILE A 366 6.21 -1.42 -20.42
N SER A 367 6.99 -0.99 -19.44
CA SER A 367 7.66 -1.85 -18.47
C SER A 367 7.31 -1.40 -17.06
N ASP A 368 7.55 -2.25 -16.06
CA ASP A 368 7.35 -1.91 -14.63
C ASP A 368 8.33 -0.84 -14.11
N ALA A 369 9.04 -0.14 -15.01
CA ALA A 369 9.84 1.05 -14.72
C ALA A 369 9.11 2.37 -15.05
N HIS A 370 7.90 2.34 -15.64
CA HIS A 370 7.38 3.53 -16.33
C HIS A 370 7.00 4.72 -15.44
N TYR A 371 6.87 4.52 -14.12
CA TYR A 371 6.76 5.62 -13.14
C TYR A 371 7.56 5.38 -11.85
N SER A 372 8.45 4.39 -11.80
CA SER A 372 9.33 4.20 -10.63
C SER A 372 10.55 5.07 -10.82
N SER A 373 10.54 6.20 -10.11
CA SER A 373 11.65 7.14 -9.85
C SER A 373 13.05 6.61 -10.23
N ILE A 374 13.39 6.77 -11.52
CA ILE A 374 14.70 6.50 -12.15
C ILE A 374 15.43 5.24 -11.62
N GLY A 375 14.77 4.09 -11.68
CA GLY A 375 15.41 2.78 -11.45
C GLY A 375 16.12 2.23 -12.70
N LYS A 376 17.34 2.70 -13.02
CA LYS A 376 18.16 2.09 -14.10
C LYS A 376 18.59 0.68 -13.71
N LYS A 377 18.56 -0.27 -14.66
CA LYS A 377 19.25 -1.57 -14.50
C LYS A 377 20.72 -1.32 -14.15
N GLN A 378 21.26 -2.08 -13.19
CA GLN A 378 22.68 -1.98 -12.84
C GLN A 378 23.52 -2.49 -14.01
N VAL A 379 24.42 -1.64 -14.51
CA VAL A 379 25.35 -1.96 -15.60
C VAL A 379 26.76 -1.84 -15.06
N ASN A 380 27.41 -2.98 -14.84
CA ASN A 380 28.80 -3.05 -14.42
C ASN A 380 29.69 -3.23 -15.67
N THR A 381 30.65 -2.32 -15.88
CA THR A 381 31.56 -2.38 -17.04
C THR A 381 33.00 -2.62 -16.59
N LEU A 382 33.58 -3.74 -17.04
CA LEU A 382 35.01 -4.00 -16.97
C LEU A 382 35.69 -3.44 -18.21
N LYS A 383 36.51 -2.41 -18.03
CA LYS A 383 37.35 -1.85 -19.10
C LYS A 383 38.76 -2.40 -19.05
N VAL A 384 39.20 -3.04 -20.13
CA VAL A 384 40.56 -3.56 -20.31
C VAL A 384 41.43 -2.45 -20.91
N ILE A 385 42.54 -2.08 -20.26
CA ILE A 385 43.42 -0.99 -20.70
C ILE A 385 44.89 -1.41 -20.84
N GLY A 386 45.18 -2.32 -21.76
CA GLY A 386 46.56 -2.67 -22.11
C GLY A 386 46.67 -3.86 -23.05
N GLN A 387 47.81 -3.96 -23.73
CA GLN A 387 48.20 -5.16 -24.50
C GLN A 387 49.07 -6.05 -23.60
N SER A 388 48.87 -7.38 -23.64
CA SER A 388 49.70 -8.27 -22.83
C SER A 388 51.09 -8.41 -23.42
N ASN A 389 52.14 -8.14 -22.63
CA ASN A 389 53.54 -8.25 -23.08
C ASN A 389 54.19 -9.60 -22.76
N VAL A 390 53.45 -10.49 -22.08
CA VAL A 390 53.83 -11.85 -21.68
C VAL A 390 52.64 -12.80 -21.81
N ASP A 391 52.92 -14.11 -21.88
CA ASP A 391 51.90 -15.13 -21.66
C ASP A 391 51.60 -15.22 -20.16
N GLN A 392 50.32 -15.18 -19.77
CA GLN A 392 49.88 -15.21 -18.38
C GLN A 392 48.44 -15.73 -18.26
N THR A 393 48.08 -16.21 -17.07
CA THR A 393 46.70 -16.56 -16.74
C THR A 393 46.17 -15.52 -15.76
N LEU A 394 45.10 -14.81 -16.15
CA LEU A 394 44.37 -13.98 -15.21
C LEU A 394 43.45 -14.85 -14.37
N LYS A 395 43.43 -14.57 -13.06
CA LYS A 395 42.34 -14.96 -12.17
C LYS A 395 41.35 -13.82 -12.10
N ILE A 396 40.06 -14.15 -12.24
CA ILE A 396 38.95 -13.21 -12.16
C ILE A 396 37.95 -13.77 -11.15
N THR A 397 37.65 -12.98 -10.12
CA THR A 397 36.69 -13.33 -9.07
C THR A 397 35.42 -12.48 -9.22
N PHE A 398 34.27 -13.09 -9.00
CA PHE A 398 32.93 -12.52 -9.03
C PHE A 398 32.25 -12.80 -7.70
N GLY A 399 31.81 -11.77 -6.99
CA GLY A 399 31.11 -11.94 -5.72
C GLY A 399 30.62 -10.61 -5.17
N ASP A 400 29.66 -10.72 -4.25
CA ASP A 400 29.23 -9.63 -3.39
C ASP A 400 29.68 -9.87 -1.94
N THR A 401 29.41 -8.91 -1.06
CA THR A 401 29.59 -9.06 0.39
C THR A 401 28.32 -9.56 1.09
N LEU A 402 27.29 -9.97 0.34
CA LEU A 402 25.92 -10.14 0.81
C LEU A 402 25.18 -11.30 0.10
N SER A 403 25.67 -12.52 0.34
CA SER A 403 25.01 -13.84 0.18
C SER A 403 25.24 -14.66 -1.10
N LEU A 404 26.26 -14.37 -1.93
CA LEU A 404 26.78 -15.35 -2.89
C LEU A 404 28.21 -15.79 -2.55
N PRO A 405 28.58 -17.09 -2.72
CA PRO A 405 29.98 -17.50 -2.64
C PRO A 405 30.76 -16.84 -3.80
N ALA A 406 31.98 -16.40 -3.53
CA ALA A 406 32.81 -15.74 -4.53
C ALA A 406 33.25 -16.73 -5.63
N GLU A 407 32.56 -16.69 -6.77
CA GLU A 407 32.90 -17.45 -7.97
C GLU A 407 34.24 -16.99 -8.53
N THR A 408 35.06 -17.91 -9.03
CA THR A 408 36.37 -17.56 -9.60
C THR A 408 36.65 -18.39 -10.85
N PHE A 409 37.09 -17.71 -11.90
CA PHE A 409 37.55 -18.34 -13.13
C PHE A 409 38.89 -17.82 -13.61
N HIS A 410 39.47 -18.56 -14.54
CA HIS A 410 40.78 -18.29 -15.10
C HIS A 410 40.68 -18.03 -16.60
N THR A 411 41.36 -17.00 -17.10
CA THR A 411 41.42 -16.67 -18.53
C THR A 411 42.88 -16.58 -18.97
N HIS A 412 43.26 -17.39 -19.96
CA HIS A 412 44.63 -17.37 -20.50
C HIS A 412 44.80 -16.25 -21.55
N ILE A 413 45.82 -15.44 -21.34
CA ILE A 413 46.20 -14.31 -22.19
C ILE A 413 47.59 -14.55 -22.74
N SER A 414 47.74 -14.37 -24.04
CA SER A 414 48.97 -14.58 -24.78
C SER A 414 49.69 -13.25 -25.02
N LYS A 415 51.01 -13.30 -25.14
CA LYS A 415 51.85 -12.16 -25.52
C LYS A 415 51.40 -11.60 -26.88
N GLY A 416 51.04 -10.33 -26.89
CA GLY A 416 50.50 -9.62 -28.05
C GLY A 416 48.98 -9.49 -28.07
N ASP A 417 48.22 -10.14 -27.17
CA ASP A 417 46.77 -9.97 -27.08
C ASP A 417 46.40 -8.50 -26.82
N THR A 418 45.58 -7.93 -27.71
CA THR A 418 45.08 -6.55 -27.62
C THR A 418 43.94 -6.42 -26.60
N PRO A 419 43.64 -5.22 -26.09
CA PRO A 419 42.58 -5.02 -25.09
C PRO A 419 41.21 -5.63 -25.47
N ASP A 420 40.83 -5.55 -26.75
CA ASP A 420 39.60 -6.13 -27.29
C ASP A 420 39.61 -7.68 -27.30
N VAL A 421 40.74 -8.28 -27.67
CA VAL A 421 40.91 -9.75 -27.64
C VAL A 421 40.83 -10.25 -26.20
N ILE A 422 41.41 -9.51 -25.25
CA ILE A 422 41.35 -9.81 -23.82
C ILE A 422 39.92 -9.69 -23.29
N ALA A 423 39.21 -8.59 -23.59
CA ALA A 423 37.82 -8.39 -23.20
C ALA A 423 36.92 -9.52 -23.72
N ARG A 424 37.05 -9.91 -25.00
CA ARG A 424 36.31 -11.03 -25.58
C ARG A 424 36.62 -12.36 -24.93
N LYS A 425 37.89 -12.64 -24.57
CA LYS A 425 38.28 -13.86 -23.82
C LYS A 425 37.64 -13.91 -22.43
N ILE A 426 37.63 -12.79 -21.69
CA ILE A 426 37.00 -12.70 -20.36
C ILE A 426 35.48 -12.91 -20.45
N ALA A 427 34.81 -12.25 -21.40
CA ALA A 427 33.37 -12.41 -21.64
C ALA A 427 33.00 -13.87 -22.00
N ALA A 428 33.84 -14.52 -22.82
CA ALA A 428 33.63 -15.91 -23.23
C ALA A 428 33.77 -16.91 -22.08
N GLU A 429 34.66 -16.70 -21.11
CA GLU A 429 34.76 -17.54 -19.91
C GLU A 429 33.62 -17.25 -18.92
N ALA A 430 33.28 -15.97 -18.67
CA ALA A 430 32.18 -15.60 -17.77
C ALA A 430 30.83 -16.18 -18.22
N THR A 431 30.58 -16.24 -19.53
CA THR A 431 29.35 -16.82 -20.11
C THR A 431 29.20 -18.32 -19.87
N LYS A 432 30.26 -19.05 -19.49
CA LYS A 432 30.19 -20.48 -19.16
C LYS A 432 29.74 -20.76 -17.73
N ILE A 433 29.64 -19.74 -16.88
CA ILE A 433 29.40 -19.90 -15.45
C ILE A 433 27.93 -19.61 -15.17
N ILE A 434 27.18 -20.68 -14.88
CA ILE A 434 25.71 -20.66 -14.72
C ILE A 434 25.28 -19.63 -13.67
N ASN A 435 26.01 -19.49 -12.56
CA ASN A 435 25.67 -18.54 -11.50
C ASN A 435 25.79 -17.07 -11.97
N ILE A 436 26.72 -16.75 -12.87
CA ILE A 436 26.86 -15.40 -13.43
C ILE A 436 25.78 -15.15 -14.50
N THR A 437 25.55 -16.11 -15.40
CA THR A 437 24.57 -15.94 -16.51
C THR A 437 23.11 -16.04 -16.07
N ARG A 438 22.83 -16.58 -14.88
CA ARG A 438 21.50 -16.50 -14.25
C ARG A 438 21.14 -15.07 -13.80
N GLU A 439 22.14 -14.24 -13.51
CA GLU A 439 21.94 -12.93 -12.87
C GLU A 439 22.33 -11.75 -13.77
N TYR A 440 23.19 -11.97 -14.79
CA TYR A 440 23.67 -10.95 -15.72
C TYR A 440 23.60 -11.37 -17.18
N ASN A 441 23.14 -10.44 -18.03
CA ASN A 441 23.43 -10.46 -19.46
C ASN A 441 24.85 -9.94 -19.68
N ILE A 442 25.70 -10.75 -20.32
CA ILE A 442 27.11 -10.45 -20.56
C ILE A 442 27.31 -10.11 -22.03
N THR A 443 27.90 -8.95 -22.31
CA THR A 443 28.34 -8.58 -23.67
C THR A 443 29.79 -8.08 -23.64
N SER A 444 30.44 -8.06 -24.80
CA SER A 444 31.72 -7.36 -24.98
C SER A 444 31.64 -6.42 -26.16
N THR A 445 32.27 -5.25 -26.06
CA THR A 445 32.26 -4.22 -27.10
C THR A 445 33.58 -3.47 -27.05
N GLY A 446 34.43 -3.70 -28.06
CA GLY A 446 35.80 -3.20 -28.05
C GLY A 446 36.56 -3.71 -26.83
N ASN A 447 37.20 -2.81 -26.09
CA ASN A 447 37.97 -3.15 -24.89
C ASN A 447 37.15 -3.22 -23.59
N GLU A 448 35.82 -3.34 -23.69
CA GLU A 448 34.92 -3.39 -22.53
C GLU A 448 34.11 -4.70 -22.49
N VAL A 449 33.93 -5.24 -21.28
CA VAL A 449 32.98 -6.32 -20.97
C VAL A 449 31.89 -5.73 -20.08
N ILE A 450 30.64 -5.91 -20.47
CA ILE A 450 29.49 -5.24 -19.86
C ILE A 450 28.57 -6.32 -19.27
N PHE A 451 28.31 -6.20 -17.97
CA PHE A 451 27.42 -7.07 -17.20
C PHE A 451 26.17 -6.26 -16.83
N THR A 452 25.05 -6.56 -17.50
CA THR A 452 23.76 -5.88 -17.27
C THR A 452 22.86 -6.77 -16.43
N SER A 453 22.41 -6.29 -15.27
CA SER A 453 21.58 -7.09 -14.36
C SER A 453 20.27 -7.56 -15.03
N ILE A 454 19.91 -8.81 -14.77
CA ILE A 454 18.63 -9.38 -15.24
C ILE A 454 17.49 -8.82 -14.38
N ASP A 455 17.68 -8.76 -13.05
CA ASP A 455 16.75 -8.17 -12.07
C ASP A 455 17.14 -6.74 -11.63
N LYS A 456 16.26 -6.06 -10.88
CA LYS A 456 16.39 -4.67 -10.41
C LYS A 456 16.86 -4.54 -8.94
N GLU A 457 16.61 -5.50 -8.07
CA GLU A 457 16.90 -5.40 -6.63
C GLU A 457 18.12 -6.25 -6.20
N ASN A 458 19.31 -5.65 -6.35
CA ASN A 458 20.62 -6.22 -5.96
C ASN A 458 21.02 -7.51 -6.74
N LYS A 459 22.30 -7.89 -6.85
CA LYS A 459 23.39 -7.88 -5.87
C LYS A 459 24.76 -7.52 -6.47
N GLY A 460 25.65 -6.93 -5.67
CA GLY A 460 27.11 -6.97 -5.90
C GLY A 460 27.75 -5.81 -6.67
N GLN A 461 28.72 -5.16 -6.01
CA GLN A 461 29.79 -4.41 -6.67
C GLN A 461 30.85 -5.40 -7.16
N ILE A 462 30.96 -5.60 -8.49
CA ILE A 462 31.90 -6.59 -9.05
C ILE A 462 33.35 -6.16 -8.73
N THR A 463 34.02 -6.92 -7.85
CA THR A 463 35.41 -6.66 -7.46
C THR A 463 36.35 -7.57 -8.23
N LEU A 464 37.06 -7.00 -9.20
CA LEU A 464 37.91 -7.72 -10.14
C LEU A 464 39.38 -7.71 -9.69
N THR A 465 39.75 -8.70 -8.87
CA THR A 465 41.11 -8.83 -8.33
C THR A 465 42.00 -9.64 -9.27
N MET A 466 43.00 -9.01 -9.89
CA MET A 466 44.00 -9.70 -10.72
C MET A 466 45.15 -10.23 -9.85
N GLU A 467 45.18 -11.54 -9.59
CA GLU A 467 46.35 -12.20 -8.98
C GLU A 467 47.29 -12.79 -10.04
N LYS A 468 48.59 -12.46 -9.93
CA LYS A 468 49.63 -13.03 -10.79
C LYS A 468 50.00 -14.44 -10.32
N VAL A 469 49.63 -15.45 -11.10
CA VAL A 469 50.08 -16.83 -10.87
C VAL A 469 51.42 -17.08 -11.57
N THR A 470 52.55 -16.60 -11.01
CA THR A 470 53.92 -17.21 -11.10
C THR A 470 55.05 -16.34 -10.52
N ASN A 471 56.07 -17.03 -9.97
CA ASN A 471 57.23 -16.47 -9.25
C ASN A 471 58.31 -15.86 -10.15
N THR A 472 58.32 -14.54 -10.33
CA THR A 472 59.54 -13.67 -10.41
C THR A 472 59.16 -12.19 -10.61
N PRO A 473 59.99 -11.23 -10.17
CA PRO A 473 59.68 -9.79 -10.25
C PRO A 473 60.17 -9.18 -11.56
N ILE A 474 59.27 -8.60 -12.35
CA ILE A 474 59.58 -7.70 -13.47
C ILE A 474 58.56 -6.55 -13.42
N ALA A 475 59.03 -5.32 -13.60
CA ALA A 475 58.22 -4.12 -13.46
C ALA A 475 57.09 -4.06 -14.49
N MET A 476 55.87 -3.72 -14.04
CA MET A 476 54.75 -3.34 -14.90
C MET A 476 54.22 -1.98 -14.45
N HIS A 477 53.93 -1.10 -15.41
CA HIS A 477 53.12 0.09 -15.17
C HIS A 477 51.65 -0.31 -15.01
N ASN A 478 50.95 0.39 -14.12
CA ASN A 478 49.65 0.03 -13.57
C ASN A 478 48.56 -0.22 -14.61
N LEU A 479 47.82 -1.32 -14.43
CA LEU A 479 46.46 -1.48 -14.95
C LEU A 479 45.47 -0.92 -13.91
N THR A 480 44.63 0.03 -14.30
CA THR A 480 43.68 0.71 -13.40
C THR A 480 42.27 0.63 -13.96
N ALA A 481 41.32 0.12 -13.19
CA ALA A 481 39.90 0.21 -13.53
C ALA A 481 39.37 1.61 -13.21
N GLY A 482 38.56 2.20 -14.09
CA GLY A 482 37.98 3.53 -13.89
C GLY A 482 36.56 3.61 -14.45
N ASN A 483 35.64 4.16 -13.65
CA ASN A 483 34.25 4.37 -14.04
C ASN A 483 34.15 5.51 -15.06
N GLY A 484 33.54 5.24 -16.20
CA GLY A 484 33.17 6.26 -17.17
C GLY A 484 31.86 6.95 -16.79
N ASN A 485 31.93 8.06 -16.06
CA ASN A 485 31.16 9.29 -16.35
C ASN A 485 31.60 10.48 -15.48
N THR A 486 32.13 11.51 -16.16
CA THR A 486 32.56 12.85 -15.67
C THR A 486 33.82 12.96 -14.79
N PRO A 487 34.60 14.07 -14.90
CA PRO A 487 36.01 14.10 -14.52
C PRO A 487 36.32 14.64 -13.11
N GLY A 488 37.32 14.03 -12.45
CA GLY A 488 38.18 14.71 -11.48
C GLY A 488 37.89 14.49 -9.98
N THR A 489 38.29 13.34 -9.44
CA THR A 489 39.35 13.24 -8.41
C THR A 489 39.72 11.76 -8.16
N ALA A 490 40.87 11.50 -7.54
CA ALA A 490 41.58 10.23 -7.64
C ALA A 490 41.24 9.19 -6.55
N PHE A 491 41.47 7.91 -6.86
CA PHE A 491 41.73 6.86 -5.86
C PHE A 491 43.06 6.17 -6.16
N TYR A 492 43.85 5.96 -5.11
CA TYR A 492 45.11 5.21 -5.14
C TYR A 492 44.88 3.79 -4.62
N SER A 493 45.75 2.85 -4.99
CA SER A 493 46.02 1.66 -4.18
C SER A 493 47.53 1.46 -4.05
N VAL A 494 48.01 1.38 -2.80
CA VAL A 494 49.25 0.67 -2.44
C VAL A 494 49.04 0.12 -1.03
N THR A 495 49.21 -1.18 -0.84
CA THR A 495 49.21 -1.81 0.47
C THR A 495 50.55 -1.56 1.17
N ASN A 496 50.54 -0.87 2.31
CA ASN A 496 51.51 -1.06 3.40
C ASN A 496 51.09 -0.26 4.66
N ASN A 497 50.81 -0.99 5.74
CA ASN A 497 50.80 -0.58 7.16
C ASN A 497 50.30 0.83 7.59
N VAL A 498 49.16 0.80 8.29
CA VAL A 498 48.96 1.35 9.66
C VAL A 498 48.39 2.78 9.88
N TYR A 499 47.31 2.79 10.67
CA TYR A 499 46.61 3.84 11.46
C TYR A 499 45.57 4.83 10.86
N ALA A 500 44.48 4.96 11.65
CA ALA A 500 43.45 6.00 11.75
C ALA A 500 42.61 6.34 10.50
N SER A 501 41.36 5.87 10.47
CA SER A 501 40.31 6.36 9.56
C SER A 501 39.29 7.21 10.35
N SER A 502 39.47 8.52 10.35
CA SER A 502 38.49 9.45 10.91
C SER A 502 37.15 9.34 10.17
N THR A 503 36.06 9.08 10.91
CA THR A 503 34.71 9.07 10.33
C THR A 503 34.13 10.48 10.39
N LEU A 504 33.68 11.00 9.24
CA LEU A 504 32.92 12.24 9.16
C LEU A 504 31.45 11.93 9.44
N ILE A 505 30.83 12.69 10.34
CA ILE A 505 29.40 12.59 10.65
C ILE A 505 28.78 13.96 10.40
N THR A 506 27.79 13.99 9.52
CA THR A 506 27.04 15.18 9.12
C THR A 506 25.62 15.04 9.67
N ILE A 507 25.18 16.02 10.47
CA ILE A 507 23.81 16.10 10.97
C ILE A 507 23.19 17.38 10.38
N THR A 508 22.09 17.21 9.66
CA THR A 508 21.35 18.30 9.02
C THR A 508 20.08 18.56 9.82
N ASP A 509 19.90 19.78 10.30
CA ASP A 509 18.60 20.28 10.74
C ASP A 509 17.88 20.92 9.54
N ASN A 510 16.57 20.71 9.43
CA ASN A 510 15.77 21.10 8.27
C ASN A 510 14.61 22.05 8.60
N ASP A 511 14.36 22.39 9.88
CA ASP A 511 13.25 23.25 10.29
C ASP A 511 13.72 24.48 11.09
N ILE A 512 14.11 25.54 10.39
CA ILE A 512 14.19 26.91 10.93
C ILE A 512 13.48 27.86 9.93
N GLU A 513 12.54 28.68 10.44
CA GLU A 513 11.74 29.60 9.63
C GLU A 513 12.59 30.70 8.95
N GLU A 514 12.12 31.20 7.80
CA GLU A 514 12.78 32.25 7.01
C GLU A 514 12.99 33.55 7.82
N ASP A 515 14.15 34.20 7.66
CA ASP A 515 14.33 35.58 8.11
C ASP A 515 13.77 36.58 7.08
N GLU A 516 13.42 37.78 7.54
CA GLU A 516 12.77 38.82 6.71
C GLU A 516 13.66 39.40 5.58
N ALA A 517 14.86 38.84 5.34
CA ALA A 517 15.83 39.35 4.36
C ALA A 517 15.83 38.60 3.01
N GLY A 518 15.12 37.47 2.88
CA GLY A 518 14.82 36.84 1.59
C GLY A 518 16.03 36.39 0.76
N ASN A 519 17.13 35.99 1.41
CA ASN A 519 18.33 35.47 0.75
C ASN A 519 18.52 33.97 1.04
N ASN A 520 18.37 33.14 0.02
CA ASN A 520 18.64 31.70 0.10
C ASN A 520 20.10 31.41 0.49
N ALA A 521 20.31 31.00 1.75
CA ALA A 521 21.55 30.42 2.23
C ALA A 521 21.23 29.22 3.12
N ASN A 522 21.45 27.99 2.62
CA ASN A 522 21.34 26.77 3.43
C ASN A 522 22.23 26.90 4.68
N LYS A 523 21.59 26.93 5.85
CA LYS A 523 22.18 26.95 7.19
C LYS A 523 21.18 26.31 8.16
N ASP A 524 21.57 25.49 9.14
CA ASP A 524 22.92 25.11 9.56
C ASP A 524 23.11 23.58 9.53
N VAL A 525 24.17 23.12 8.87
CA VAL A 525 24.61 21.72 8.91
C VAL A 525 25.66 21.59 10.01
N VAL A 526 25.40 20.76 11.01
CA VAL A 526 26.35 20.51 12.11
C VAL A 526 27.21 19.30 11.74
N GLU A 527 28.39 19.58 11.20
CA GLU A 527 29.39 18.56 10.86
C GLU A 527 30.43 18.41 11.97
N PHE A 528 30.68 17.17 12.40
CA PHE A 528 31.81 16.88 13.29
C PHE A 528 32.51 15.57 12.91
N THR A 529 33.84 15.62 12.95
CA THR A 529 34.67 14.44 12.69
C THR A 529 34.97 13.70 13.99
N VAL A 530 34.75 12.39 13.99
CA VAL A 530 35.15 11.49 15.09
C VAL A 530 36.39 10.71 14.66
N GLN A 531 37.46 10.87 15.44
CA GLN A 531 38.69 10.10 15.26
C GLN A 531 38.53 8.72 15.90
N THR A 532 38.72 7.67 15.11
CA THR A 532 38.72 6.28 15.57
C THR A 532 40.07 5.62 15.27
N ASP A 533 40.47 4.69 16.13
CA ASP A 533 41.71 3.93 16.00
C ASP A 533 41.46 2.41 15.95
N SER A 534 42.52 1.63 15.70
CA SER A 534 42.42 0.18 15.47
C SER A 534 42.05 -0.65 16.71
N HIS A 535 41.93 -0.05 17.89
CA HIS A 535 41.53 -0.70 19.14
C HIS A 535 40.17 -0.22 19.64
N ASP A 536 39.52 0.72 18.94
CA ASP A 536 38.18 1.18 19.29
C ASP A 536 37.15 0.06 19.10
N THR A 537 36.36 -0.18 20.14
CA THR A 537 35.18 -1.05 20.09
C THR A 537 33.96 -0.24 19.66
N ALA A 538 32.91 -0.89 19.16
CA ALA A 538 31.66 -0.23 18.80
C ALA A 538 31.14 0.73 19.89
N ALA A 539 31.20 0.29 21.16
CA ALA A 539 30.80 1.09 22.31
C ALA A 539 31.69 2.33 22.52
N SER A 540 33.02 2.21 22.34
CA SER A 540 33.92 3.38 22.47
C SER A 540 33.77 4.38 21.32
N VAL A 541 33.47 3.92 20.10
CA VAL A 541 33.14 4.82 18.98
C VAL A 541 31.84 5.58 19.25
N LEU A 542 30.76 4.90 19.67
CA LEU A 542 29.49 5.55 20.00
C LEU A 542 29.63 6.57 21.13
N GLN A 543 30.46 6.28 22.13
CA GLN A 543 30.77 7.22 23.21
C GLN A 543 31.52 8.47 22.68
N LYS A 544 32.54 8.30 21.82
CA LYS A 544 33.23 9.43 21.15
C LYS A 544 32.30 10.26 20.26
N ILE A 545 31.32 9.63 19.59
CA ILE A 545 30.27 10.32 18.81
C ILE A 545 29.40 11.17 19.73
N LYS A 546 28.92 10.61 20.84
CA LYS A 546 28.11 11.34 21.83
C LYS A 546 28.87 12.56 22.37
N GLU A 547 30.11 12.39 22.80
CA GLU A 547 30.95 13.48 23.31
C GLU A 547 31.18 14.59 22.28
N LYS A 548 31.36 14.23 20.99
CA LYS A 548 31.50 15.23 19.91
C LYS A 548 30.21 15.95 19.57
N ALA A 549 29.06 15.27 19.63
CA ALA A 549 27.75 15.91 19.47
C ALA A 549 27.46 16.92 20.60
N GLN A 550 27.79 16.57 21.85
CA GLN A 550 27.67 17.48 22.99
C GLN A 550 28.60 18.69 22.86
N LEU A 551 29.86 18.48 22.43
CA LEU A 551 30.79 19.57 22.13
C LEU A 551 30.35 20.46 20.95
N ALA A 552 29.42 20.00 20.12
CA ALA A 552 28.79 20.75 19.04
C ALA A 552 27.48 21.44 19.47
N GLY A 553 27.08 21.37 20.75
CA GLY A 553 25.88 22.01 21.30
C GLY A 553 24.57 21.26 21.01
N LEU A 554 24.62 20.03 20.49
CA LEU A 554 23.41 19.27 20.14
C LEU A 554 22.64 18.77 21.37
N ASP A 555 23.26 18.71 22.55
CA ASP A 555 22.56 18.35 23.78
C ASP A 555 21.71 19.47 24.39
N ASP A 556 21.76 20.69 23.87
CA ASP A 556 20.74 21.70 24.18
C ASP A 556 19.39 21.32 23.56
N TYR A 557 19.40 20.80 22.32
CA TYR A 557 18.21 20.48 21.51
C TYR A 557 17.73 19.03 21.63
N TYR A 558 18.65 18.07 21.86
CA TYR A 558 18.36 16.64 21.87
C TYR A 558 18.75 15.96 23.19
N ASN A 559 17.95 14.98 23.61
CA ASN A 559 18.32 13.97 24.59
C ASN A 559 19.12 12.88 23.87
N ILE A 560 20.44 12.81 24.13
CA ILE A 560 21.36 11.89 23.47
C ILE A 560 21.62 10.66 24.36
N SER A 561 21.19 9.47 23.94
CA SER A 561 21.33 8.22 24.69
C SER A 561 22.03 7.12 23.88
N ILE A 562 22.66 6.16 24.57
CA ILE A 562 23.30 4.99 23.97
C ILE A 562 22.65 3.74 24.58
N SER A 563 22.29 2.77 23.75
CA SER A 563 21.76 1.48 24.19
C SER A 563 22.32 0.37 23.29
N GLY A 564 23.05 -0.58 23.89
CA GLY A 564 23.80 -1.59 23.13
C GLY A 564 24.76 -0.95 22.12
N ASN A 565 24.66 -1.39 20.85
CA ASN A 565 25.46 -0.85 19.74
C ASN A 565 24.72 0.27 18.97
N GLN A 566 23.85 1.05 19.62
CA GLN A 566 23.10 2.15 19.00
C GLN A 566 23.21 3.45 19.81
N ILE A 567 23.22 4.57 19.09
CA ILE A 567 23.09 5.92 19.65
C ILE A 567 21.80 6.55 19.11
N SER A 568 21.05 7.21 19.99
CA SER A 568 19.76 7.83 19.69
C SER A 568 19.78 9.31 20.05
N PHE A 569 19.22 10.13 19.16
CA PHE A 569 19.04 11.56 19.35
C PHE A 569 17.52 11.83 19.38
N ILE A 570 16.99 12.15 20.56
CA ILE A 570 15.55 12.34 20.75
C ILE A 570 15.30 13.84 20.97
N SER A 571 14.55 14.49 20.09
CA SER A 571 14.24 15.93 20.23
C SER A 571 13.60 16.24 21.58
N LYS A 572 13.97 17.38 22.18
CA LYS A 572 13.33 17.88 23.40
C LYS A 572 12.05 18.68 23.14
N ASN A 573 11.71 18.96 21.88
CA ASN A 573 10.53 19.71 21.46
C ASN A 573 9.52 18.76 20.77
N PRO A 574 8.21 18.74 21.12
CA PRO A 574 7.31 17.62 20.78
C PRO A 574 6.69 17.68 19.37
N ALA A 575 7.25 18.45 18.44
CA ALA A 575 6.94 18.32 17.01
C ALA A 575 7.81 17.18 16.42
N ASN A 576 7.16 16.12 15.93
CA ASN A 576 7.81 14.81 15.76
C ASN A 576 8.76 14.73 14.54
N VAL A 577 10.06 14.64 14.81
CA VAL A 577 11.07 14.09 13.89
C VAL A 577 11.71 12.86 14.53
N ASN A 578 11.70 11.71 13.84
CA ASN A 578 12.28 10.46 14.32
C ASN A 578 13.64 10.19 13.63
N ILE A 579 14.73 10.17 14.40
CA ILE A 579 16.05 9.74 13.92
C ILE A 579 16.53 8.53 14.75
N ARG A 580 16.71 7.37 14.09
CA ARG A 580 17.36 6.18 14.66
C ARG A 580 18.63 5.86 13.89
N ALA A 581 19.80 5.93 14.53
CA ALA A 581 21.08 5.57 13.92
C ALA A 581 21.41 4.08 14.18
N ASN A 582 21.16 3.23 13.18
CA ASN A 582 21.51 1.80 13.22
C ASN A 582 23.01 1.57 12.91
N ALA A 583 23.90 1.91 13.85
CA ALA A 583 25.33 1.65 13.71
C ALA A 583 25.68 0.15 13.88
N ARG A 584 25.53 -0.64 12.81
CA ARG A 584 26.10 -2.00 12.76
C ARG A 584 27.61 -1.94 12.61
N SER A 585 28.33 -1.99 13.73
CA SER A 585 29.77 -2.29 13.74
C SER A 585 30.00 -3.76 13.39
N ASN A 586 30.18 -4.05 12.11
CA ASN A 586 30.90 -5.25 11.69
C ASN A 586 32.37 -4.88 11.46
N THR A 587 33.28 -5.75 11.87
CA THR A 587 34.74 -5.55 11.75
C THR A 587 35.25 -5.83 10.33
N ASP A 588 34.77 -5.05 9.34
CA ASP A 588 35.52 -4.79 8.11
C ASP A 588 35.07 -3.47 7.46
N ASN A 589 35.98 -2.80 6.74
CA ASN A 589 35.85 -1.40 6.36
C ASN A 589 34.79 -1.12 5.28
N SER A 590 33.71 -0.42 5.64
CA SER A 590 33.44 0.93 5.07
C SER A 590 32.19 1.57 5.67
N VAL A 591 32.30 2.84 6.06
CA VAL A 591 31.11 3.71 6.22
C VAL A 591 30.72 4.18 4.83
N ARG A 592 29.57 3.70 4.33
CA ARG A 592 28.89 4.25 3.17
C ARG A 592 27.46 4.58 3.57
N ASP A 593 27.21 5.84 3.86
CA ASP A 593 26.12 6.55 3.19
C ASP A 593 26.32 8.06 3.31
N ASN A 594 26.12 8.75 2.19
CA ASN A 594 25.95 10.20 2.19
C ASN A 594 24.45 10.44 1.98
N THR A 595 23.69 10.29 3.07
CA THR A 595 22.22 10.21 3.02
C THR A 595 21.60 11.53 2.59
N THR A 596 21.37 11.67 1.28
CA THR A 596 20.45 12.68 0.75
C THR A 596 19.04 12.13 0.86
N ILE A 597 18.29 12.54 1.88
CA ILE A 597 16.87 12.22 1.99
C ILE A 597 16.10 13.08 0.97
N SER A 598 15.85 12.53 -0.21
CA SER A 598 14.72 13.00 -1.02
C SER A 598 13.43 12.63 -0.32
N TYR A 599 12.48 13.56 -0.26
CA TYR A 599 11.14 13.33 0.26
C TYR A 599 10.53 12.07 -0.34
N GLY A 600 10.18 11.11 0.51
CA GLY A 600 9.48 9.90 0.09
C GLY A 600 8.07 10.25 -0.40
N GLU A 601 7.73 9.83 -1.62
CA GLU A 601 6.34 9.70 -2.01
C GLU A 601 5.62 8.79 -1.00
N PRO A 602 4.38 9.10 -0.58
CA PRO A 602 3.73 8.41 0.53
C PRO A 602 3.59 6.91 0.25
N PRO A 603 4.12 6.01 1.11
CA PRO A 603 3.87 4.57 0.99
C PRO A 603 2.40 4.17 1.22
N ASN A 604 1.54 4.42 0.21
CA ASN A 604 0.51 3.52 -0.36
C ASN A 604 -0.06 4.08 -1.68
N SER A 605 0.82 4.21 -2.68
CA SER A 605 0.45 3.49 -3.90
C SER A 605 0.51 2.00 -3.56
N ILE A 606 -0.64 1.31 -3.60
CA ILE A 606 -0.79 -0.09 -3.17
C ILE A 606 0.25 -0.94 -3.91
N GLY A 607 1.28 -1.41 -3.18
CA GLY A 607 2.43 -2.11 -3.73
C GLY A 607 3.22 -1.31 -4.78
N SER A 608 4.21 -0.52 -4.30
CA SER A 608 5.46 -0.20 -5.01
C SER A 608 5.40 -0.17 -6.55
N ASN A 609 4.73 0.83 -7.12
CA ASN A 609 4.85 1.25 -8.53
C ASN A 609 4.49 0.22 -9.64
N ARG A 610 4.11 -1.02 -9.32
CA ARG A 610 3.62 -1.99 -10.33
C ARG A 610 2.20 -1.67 -10.81
N ASN A 611 1.44 -0.88 -10.03
CA ASN A 611 -0.01 -0.77 -10.17
C ASN A 611 -0.50 0.24 -11.23
N SER A 612 0.30 1.22 -11.63
CA SER A 612 -0.11 2.18 -12.70
C SER A 612 -0.18 1.50 -14.07
N ASN A 613 0.70 0.53 -14.34
CA ASN A 613 0.62 -0.32 -15.54
C ASN A 613 -0.64 -1.20 -15.54
N ASN A 614 -1.08 -1.64 -14.36
CA ASN A 614 -2.30 -2.42 -14.21
C ASN A 614 -3.57 -1.62 -14.59
N TYR A 615 -3.55 -0.29 -14.45
CA TYR A 615 -4.61 0.58 -14.97
C TYR A 615 -4.55 0.76 -16.50
N ILE A 616 -3.39 0.60 -17.13
CA ILE A 616 -3.26 0.51 -18.59
C ILE A 616 -3.81 -0.83 -19.10
N MET A 617 -3.55 -1.93 -18.38
CA MET A 617 -4.16 -3.23 -18.69
C MET A 617 -5.69 -3.18 -18.53
N ALA A 618 -6.18 -2.60 -17.43
CA ALA A 618 -7.61 -2.39 -17.23
C ALA A 618 -8.23 -1.55 -18.37
N ALA A 619 -7.56 -0.51 -18.84
CA ALA A 619 -8.00 0.28 -19.99
C ALA A 619 -8.03 -0.51 -21.31
N LEU A 620 -7.06 -1.41 -21.53
CA LEU A 620 -7.04 -2.29 -22.70
C LEU A 620 -8.19 -3.32 -22.65
N VAL A 621 -8.36 -4.00 -21.52
CA VAL A 621 -9.41 -5.01 -21.30
C VAL A 621 -10.81 -4.41 -21.41
N ASN A 622 -11.01 -3.17 -20.95
CA ASN A 622 -12.26 -2.43 -21.10
C ASN A 622 -12.42 -1.74 -22.48
N GLY A 623 -11.49 -1.94 -23.42
CA GLY A 623 -11.57 -1.42 -24.79
C GLY A 623 -11.40 0.10 -24.93
N LEU A 624 -10.91 0.80 -23.89
CA LEU A 624 -10.64 2.23 -23.91
C LEU A 624 -9.50 2.56 -24.89
N ILE A 625 -8.39 1.83 -24.76
CA ILE A 625 -7.16 2.06 -25.51
C ILE A 625 -6.84 0.89 -26.46
N GLN A 626 -5.85 1.13 -27.31
CA GLN A 626 -5.20 0.13 -28.14
C GLN A 626 -3.75 0.58 -28.40
N GLY A 627 -2.95 -0.30 -28.97
CA GLY A 627 -1.61 0.05 -29.47
C GLY A 627 -1.68 1.14 -30.54
N LYS A 628 -0.74 2.08 -30.48
CA LYS A 628 -0.59 3.15 -31.47
C LYS A 628 0.14 2.68 -32.72
N ARG A 629 1.03 1.71 -32.58
CA ARG A 629 1.70 1.00 -33.67
C ARG A 629 1.93 -0.47 -33.30
N THR A 630 2.10 -1.30 -34.30
CA THR A 630 2.60 -2.68 -34.19
C THR A 630 3.87 -2.77 -35.02
N ASP A 631 4.93 -3.38 -34.50
CA ASP A 631 6.18 -3.54 -35.26
C ASP A 631 6.13 -4.74 -36.24
N SER A 632 7.19 -4.91 -37.03
CA SER A 632 7.35 -6.03 -37.96
C SER A 632 7.39 -7.41 -37.29
N SER A 633 7.54 -7.47 -35.96
CA SER A 633 7.53 -8.69 -35.16
C SER A 633 6.18 -8.95 -34.50
N GLY A 634 5.14 -8.13 -34.80
CA GLY A 634 3.81 -8.27 -34.24
C GLY A 634 3.65 -7.69 -32.83
N ARG A 635 4.66 -7.00 -32.29
CA ARG A 635 4.59 -6.42 -30.94
C ARG A 635 3.88 -5.09 -30.96
N ASN A 636 2.93 -4.89 -30.05
CA ASN A 636 2.18 -3.65 -29.92
C ASN A 636 2.96 -2.64 -29.07
N TYR A 637 2.79 -1.36 -29.40
CA TYR A 637 3.40 -0.22 -28.70
C TYR A 637 2.32 0.76 -28.29
N PHE A 638 2.33 1.17 -27.03
CA PHE A 638 1.36 2.09 -26.45
C PHE A 638 1.68 3.56 -26.75
N ASP A 639 2.96 3.95 -26.82
CA ASP A 639 3.45 5.34 -26.84
C ASP A 639 3.15 6.11 -25.52
N PRO A 640 3.66 5.65 -24.36
CA PRO A 640 3.31 6.17 -23.02
C PRO A 640 3.65 7.66 -22.83
N ASP A 641 4.88 8.06 -23.14
CA ASP A 641 5.34 9.46 -23.10
C ASP A 641 4.75 10.31 -24.24
N GLY A 642 4.08 9.67 -25.20
CA GLY A 642 3.46 10.32 -26.35
C GLY A 642 2.38 11.31 -25.92
N HIS A 643 2.58 12.59 -26.22
CA HIS A 643 1.61 13.65 -25.93
C HIS A 643 0.34 13.42 -26.75
N LEU A 644 -0.84 13.39 -26.13
CA LEU A 644 -2.10 13.15 -26.85
C LEU A 644 -2.49 14.32 -27.74
N SER A 645 -2.96 14.06 -28.97
CA SER A 645 -3.69 15.05 -29.76
C SER A 645 -5.16 15.15 -29.34
N ARG A 646 -5.82 16.26 -29.66
CA ARG A 646 -7.25 16.45 -29.39
C ARG A 646 -8.14 15.46 -30.15
N GLU A 647 -7.73 15.01 -31.34
CA GLU A 647 -8.46 13.95 -32.06
C GLU A 647 -8.24 12.55 -31.48
N GLU A 648 -7.05 12.23 -30.96
CA GLU A 648 -6.82 10.99 -30.19
C GLU A 648 -7.66 11.01 -28.90
N ALA A 649 -7.70 12.13 -28.20
CA ALA A 649 -8.51 12.32 -27.00
C ALA A 649 -10.01 12.12 -27.25
N ALA A 650 -10.55 12.64 -28.35
CA ALA A 650 -11.95 12.44 -28.74
C ALA A 650 -12.32 10.96 -28.92
N VAL A 651 -11.40 10.14 -29.46
CA VAL A 651 -11.62 8.68 -29.57
C VAL A 651 -11.65 8.02 -28.19
N ILE A 652 -10.71 8.36 -27.30
CA ILE A 652 -10.67 7.82 -25.93
C ILE A 652 -11.94 8.20 -25.15
N VAL A 653 -12.36 9.47 -25.20
CA VAL A 653 -13.58 9.97 -24.54
C VAL A 653 -14.84 9.26 -25.06
N ALA A 654 -14.97 9.14 -26.38
CA ALA A 654 -16.10 8.45 -27.00
C ALA A 654 -16.18 6.96 -26.59
N ARG A 655 -15.03 6.30 -26.42
CA ARG A 655 -14.94 4.91 -25.93
C ARG A 655 -15.30 4.79 -24.45
N ALA A 656 -14.75 5.63 -23.58
CA ALA A 656 -15.10 5.68 -22.16
C ALA A 656 -16.61 5.86 -21.95
N LEU A 657 -17.21 6.75 -22.73
CA LEU A 657 -18.65 7.00 -22.70
C LEU A 657 -19.48 5.95 -23.44
N GLN A 658 -18.87 5.08 -24.25
CA GLN A 658 -19.54 4.11 -25.13
C GLN A 658 -20.51 4.79 -26.12
N LEU A 659 -20.12 5.97 -26.63
CA LEU A 659 -20.95 6.73 -27.56
C LEU A 659 -21.14 5.97 -28.88
N LYS A 660 -22.34 6.05 -29.44
CA LYS A 660 -22.65 5.49 -30.76
C LYS A 660 -21.89 6.25 -31.86
N VAL A 661 -20.88 5.61 -32.43
CA VAL A 661 -20.10 6.09 -33.58
C VAL A 661 -20.57 5.43 -34.88
N SER A 662 -20.47 6.14 -35.99
CA SER A 662 -20.65 5.57 -37.34
C SER A 662 -19.36 4.97 -37.86
N SER A 663 -19.45 4.22 -38.96
CA SER A 663 -18.25 3.90 -39.75
C SER A 663 -17.68 5.16 -40.42
N TYR A 664 -16.48 5.02 -41.00
CA TYR A 664 -15.74 6.04 -41.74
C TYR A 664 -15.36 5.55 -43.15
N THR A 665 -16.22 4.72 -43.77
CA THR A 665 -16.02 4.34 -45.19
C THR A 665 -16.07 5.57 -46.09
N GLU A 666 -15.58 5.46 -47.33
CA GLU A 666 -15.62 6.57 -48.31
C GLU A 666 -17.03 7.19 -48.45
N LYS A 667 -18.07 6.37 -48.37
CA LYS A 667 -19.48 6.79 -48.38
C LYS A 667 -19.90 7.55 -47.11
N ASP A 668 -19.38 7.19 -45.95
CA ASP A 668 -19.72 7.83 -44.68
C ASP A 668 -18.99 9.17 -44.50
N LEU A 669 -17.79 9.31 -45.07
CA LEU A 669 -16.95 10.50 -44.94
C LEU A 669 -17.63 11.78 -45.46
N GLU A 670 -18.43 11.71 -46.52
CA GLU A 670 -19.20 12.86 -47.01
C GLU A 670 -20.21 13.37 -45.96
N SER A 671 -20.97 12.45 -45.35
CA SER A 671 -21.93 12.75 -44.29
C SER A 671 -21.25 13.25 -43.01
N LEU A 672 -20.10 12.68 -42.64
CA LEU A 672 -19.29 13.12 -41.51
C LEU A 672 -18.72 14.53 -41.73
N ASN A 673 -18.14 14.79 -42.91
CA ASN A 673 -17.65 16.12 -43.29
C ASN A 673 -18.78 17.16 -43.26
N SER A 674 -19.96 16.84 -43.81
CA SER A 674 -21.13 17.72 -43.80
C SER A 674 -21.65 18.02 -42.37
N GLN A 675 -21.52 17.08 -41.44
CA GLN A 675 -21.84 17.31 -40.03
C GLN A 675 -20.80 18.16 -39.32
N LEU A 676 -19.50 17.91 -39.53
CA LEU A 676 -18.42 18.63 -38.86
C LEU A 676 -18.28 20.08 -39.37
N ASN A 677 -18.42 20.32 -40.68
CA ASN A 677 -18.33 21.66 -41.30
C ASN A 677 -19.39 22.65 -40.78
N LYS A 678 -20.49 22.17 -40.16
CA LYS A 678 -21.50 23.03 -39.53
C LYS A 678 -21.03 23.65 -38.21
N THR A 679 -19.98 23.08 -37.60
CA THR A 679 -19.49 23.46 -36.27
C THR A 679 -18.02 23.89 -36.29
N TYR A 680 -17.22 23.27 -37.16
CA TYR A 680 -15.76 23.41 -37.18
C TYR A 680 -15.25 23.79 -38.56
N THR A 681 -14.60 24.95 -38.68
CA THR A 681 -14.02 25.44 -39.93
C THR A 681 -12.76 24.67 -40.35
N ASP A 682 -12.09 24.02 -39.39
CA ASP A 682 -10.90 23.20 -39.57
C ASP A 682 -11.20 21.70 -39.70
N TYR A 683 -12.47 21.32 -39.95
CA TYR A 683 -12.89 19.91 -40.01
C TYR A 683 -12.09 19.04 -41.00
N VAL A 684 -11.51 19.66 -42.03
CA VAL A 684 -10.65 19.01 -43.02
C VAL A 684 -9.32 18.50 -42.44
N GLN A 685 -8.86 19.07 -41.32
CA GLN A 685 -7.65 18.65 -40.59
C GLN A 685 -7.90 17.48 -39.62
N ILE A 686 -9.16 17.11 -39.40
CA ILE A 686 -9.52 15.94 -38.58
C ILE A 686 -9.23 14.70 -39.42
N SER A 687 -8.43 13.77 -38.90
CA SER A 687 -8.13 12.50 -39.54
C SER A 687 -9.40 11.69 -39.79
N ASN A 688 -9.49 11.03 -40.95
CA ASN A 688 -10.69 10.27 -41.34
C ASN A 688 -11.13 9.22 -40.30
N TRP A 689 -10.18 8.57 -39.62
CA TRP A 689 -10.45 7.62 -38.53
C TRP A 689 -11.06 8.28 -37.28
N ALA A 690 -10.75 9.56 -37.01
CA ALA A 690 -11.21 10.29 -35.84
C ALA A 690 -12.58 10.97 -36.05
N LYS A 691 -12.94 11.33 -37.29
CA LYS A 691 -14.20 12.02 -37.63
C LYS A 691 -15.47 11.46 -36.98
N PRO A 692 -15.78 10.14 -36.98
CA PRO A 692 -17.00 9.65 -36.35
C PRO A 692 -17.00 9.84 -34.82
N PHE A 693 -15.84 9.79 -34.19
CA PHE A 693 -15.68 10.04 -32.75
C PHE A 693 -15.80 11.54 -32.43
N VAL A 694 -15.18 12.42 -33.23
CA VAL A 694 -15.32 13.89 -33.06
C VAL A 694 -16.78 14.32 -33.22
N VAL A 695 -17.51 13.75 -34.19
CA VAL A 695 -18.97 13.96 -34.31
C VAL A 695 -19.71 13.50 -33.05
N ALA A 696 -19.37 12.32 -32.51
CA ALA A 696 -20.03 11.79 -31.32
C ALA A 696 -19.80 12.64 -30.07
N VAL A 697 -18.56 12.99 -29.72
CA VAL A 697 -18.25 13.81 -28.53
C VAL A 697 -18.78 15.26 -28.66
N THR A 698 -18.87 15.78 -29.89
CA THR A 698 -19.47 17.10 -30.16
C THR A 698 -20.99 17.06 -29.96
N LYS A 699 -21.67 16.03 -30.46
CA LYS A 699 -23.12 15.84 -30.26
C LYS A 699 -23.49 15.59 -28.80
N ALA A 700 -22.66 14.85 -28.07
CA ALA A 700 -22.80 14.66 -26.62
C ALA A 700 -22.44 15.93 -25.81
N GLY A 701 -21.86 16.95 -26.44
CA GLY A 701 -21.46 18.21 -25.77
C GLY A 701 -20.25 18.07 -24.83
N ILE A 702 -19.62 16.89 -24.77
CA ILE A 702 -18.52 16.56 -23.85
C ILE A 702 -17.23 17.26 -24.23
N MET A 703 -16.89 17.25 -25.53
CA MET A 703 -15.72 17.93 -26.08
C MET A 703 -16.18 18.93 -27.16
N LYS A 704 -15.67 20.16 -27.07
CA LYS A 704 -16.02 21.27 -27.96
C LYS A 704 -14.75 21.94 -28.46
N GLY A 705 -14.83 22.50 -29.66
CA GLY A 705 -13.82 23.40 -30.19
C GLY A 705 -13.90 24.82 -29.62
N GLU A 706 -12.93 25.65 -29.96
CA GLU A 706 -12.85 27.06 -29.61
C GLU A 706 -12.88 27.91 -30.88
N SER A 707 -13.60 29.04 -30.87
CA SER A 707 -13.69 29.95 -32.03
C SER A 707 -14.05 29.24 -33.34
N ASN A 708 -14.98 28.27 -33.27
CA ASN A 708 -15.38 27.38 -34.37
C ASN A 708 -14.24 26.53 -34.97
N MET A 709 -13.18 26.22 -34.20
CA MET A 709 -12.12 25.28 -34.59
C MET A 709 -12.00 24.14 -33.58
N PHE A 710 -11.93 22.89 -34.05
CA PHE A 710 -11.73 21.73 -33.18
C PHE A 710 -10.26 21.60 -32.71
N LYS A 711 -9.32 22.08 -33.53
CA LYS A 711 -7.86 22.00 -33.36
C LYS A 711 -7.36 20.54 -33.24
N PRO A 712 -7.69 19.62 -34.17
CA PRO A 712 -7.47 18.18 -34.02
C PRO A 712 -6.03 17.76 -33.69
N GLN A 713 -5.07 18.44 -34.32
CA GLN A 713 -3.63 18.13 -34.19
C GLN A 713 -2.95 18.84 -33.01
N ASN A 714 -3.64 19.78 -32.32
CA ASN A 714 -3.11 20.37 -31.10
C ASN A 714 -2.98 19.30 -30.01
N ARG A 715 -1.97 19.45 -29.15
CA ARG A 715 -1.84 18.62 -27.96
C ARG A 715 -2.97 18.95 -26.98
N LEU A 716 -3.49 17.93 -26.30
CA LEU A 716 -4.44 18.09 -25.20
C LEU A 716 -3.69 18.60 -23.96
N GLU A 717 -4.10 19.74 -23.42
CA GLU A 717 -3.52 20.28 -22.18
C GLU A 717 -4.04 19.52 -20.96
N TYR A 718 -3.27 19.50 -19.87
CA TYR A 718 -3.65 18.79 -18.64
C TYR A 718 -4.97 19.30 -18.03
N GLN A 719 -5.20 20.62 -18.03
CA GLN A 719 -6.46 21.23 -17.60
C GLN A 719 -7.67 20.85 -18.47
N GLU A 720 -7.47 20.70 -19.79
CA GLU A 720 -8.49 20.20 -20.70
C GLU A 720 -8.79 18.72 -20.44
N ALA A 721 -7.74 17.92 -20.28
CA ALA A 721 -7.80 16.50 -19.99
C ALA A 721 -8.58 16.23 -18.70
N ALA A 722 -8.23 16.88 -17.59
CA ALA A 722 -8.95 16.80 -16.32
C ALA A 722 -10.43 17.18 -16.48
N THR A 723 -10.75 18.23 -17.24
CA THR A 723 -12.14 18.62 -17.49
C THR A 723 -12.91 17.58 -18.30
N LEU A 724 -12.26 16.89 -19.26
CA LEU A 724 -12.89 15.79 -19.99
C LEU A 724 -13.17 14.58 -19.06
N VAL A 725 -12.23 14.22 -18.18
CA VAL A 725 -12.43 13.15 -17.18
C VAL A 725 -13.57 13.50 -16.21
N TYR A 726 -13.61 14.73 -15.71
CA TYR A 726 -14.71 15.22 -14.87
C TYR A 726 -16.07 15.14 -15.58
N ARG A 727 -16.15 15.51 -16.87
CA ARG A 727 -17.38 15.36 -17.67
C ARG A 727 -17.77 13.90 -17.91
N ILE A 728 -16.79 13.00 -18.10
CA ILE A 728 -17.05 11.55 -18.18
C ILE A 728 -17.70 11.06 -16.88
N MET A 729 -17.18 11.49 -15.72
CA MET A 729 -17.74 11.11 -14.42
C MET A 729 -19.15 11.63 -14.18
N LEU A 730 -19.46 12.86 -14.61
CA LEU A 730 -20.82 13.39 -14.56
C LEU A 730 -21.80 12.59 -15.44
N GLU A 731 -21.45 12.33 -16.70
CA GLU A 731 -22.31 11.61 -17.67
C GLU A 731 -22.53 10.13 -17.30
N LYS A 732 -21.69 9.58 -16.42
CA LYS A 732 -21.73 8.19 -15.95
C LYS A 732 -22.22 8.06 -14.49
N ASP A 733 -22.67 9.15 -13.86
CA ASP A 733 -23.06 9.23 -12.43
C ASP A 733 -21.97 8.75 -11.44
N LEU A 734 -20.69 8.81 -11.82
CA LEU A 734 -19.56 8.27 -11.06
C LEU A 734 -19.16 9.12 -9.84
N PHE A 735 -19.72 10.32 -9.70
CA PHE A 735 -19.66 11.08 -8.45
C PHE A 735 -20.73 10.63 -7.43
N GLY A 736 -21.88 10.14 -7.89
CA GLY A 736 -23.02 9.83 -7.03
C GLY A 736 -24.36 10.42 -7.47
N LYS A 737 -25.32 10.54 -6.53
CA LYS A 737 -26.73 10.95 -6.74
C LYS A 737 -27.44 11.40 -5.44
#